data_AF-A0A4S4F5K4-F1
#
_entry.id   AF-A0A4S4F5K4-F1
#
_cell.length_a   1.000
_cell.length_b   1.000
_cell.length_c   1.000
_cell.angle_alpha   90.00
_cell.angle_beta   90.00
_cell.angle_gamma   90.00
#
_symmetry.space_group_name_H-M   'P 1'
#
loop_
_entity.id
_entity.type
_entity.pdbx_description
1 polymer ?
#
loop_
_entity_poly.entity_id
_entity_poly.type
_entity_poly.pdbx_seq_one_letter_code
_entity_poly.pdbx_strand_id
1 'polypeptide(L)'
;MTKAEAAKVLGVSVGTISKLVSRGTLDSHEGKPYLSAVLNRLINPQRTGRPSKTSNTKKGKASDDRIKPILKWAGGKSQMLDTLLSRIPEHYNTYIEPFFGGGALFFALQPKNAVISDSNPELINLYIQVRDHVDEVIKLLRTYSNNKKQFLEVRALDWTSLSPAEAAARTLYLNKTCFNGLYRLNRKGQFNTPFGKYKNPTICNPEALYAASKALASTHIICGDYRTVLAEHAHANDFVFLDPPYIPVSAYSDFNRYTKEQFSIENHAQLAVEFNRLHSIGCHAMLTNSNHPLVHDLYNSYSIEVISTKRSVSCRSTTRTGEDTLVTAKPLPILIEPPSPDSPLRLSEQVSRYPATRFMGSKQKLLTNLWDVLSRFDFNSVVDLFSGSGIVSYMFKAQGKQVISNDYMAMSAVFTKAMVENQDTVLPRKKAQELLVDHGTDDFVTTTFKDLYYSDSDNHLIDVLRANIKELENPYEHAIAMTALIRACIKKRPRGIFTYVGHRYDDGRRDLKKSLAEQFLENVEAVNVAVFDNGKPNRSIRGDALRLTGVKPDLVYMDPPYYSPLSDNEYVRRYHFVEGLACDWQGVEMQEHTKTKKFKSYPTPFSTRAGASAAFETLFERHRDSILIISYSSNSEPSKEEMLAMLGKYKEHVEVVPVDYRYSFGTQRSSNANRNKVQEYFFLGW
;
A
#
# COMPACT_ATOMS: atom_id res chain seq x y z
N MET A 1 4.50 39.05 2.24
CA MET A 1 3.36 39.22 3.17
C MET A 1 3.78 38.72 4.55
N THR A 2 3.52 39.49 5.59
CA THR A 2 3.82 39.18 7.01
C THR A 2 2.83 38.18 7.60
N LYS A 3 3.15 37.55 8.73
CA LYS A 3 2.23 36.59 9.40
C LYS A 3 0.90 37.22 9.82
N ALA A 4 0.90 38.52 10.12
CA ALA A 4 -0.30 39.28 10.48
C ALA A 4 -1.22 39.51 9.27
N GLU A 5 -0.65 39.74 8.09
CA GLU A 5 -1.41 39.89 6.84
C GLU A 5 -1.93 38.53 6.35
N ALA A 6 -1.16 37.45 6.48
CA ALA A 6 -1.61 36.07 6.19
C ALA A 6 -2.77 35.63 7.09
N ALA A 7 -2.70 35.95 8.37
CA ALA A 7 -3.78 35.73 9.34
C ALA A 7 -5.07 36.46 8.95
N LYS A 8 -4.95 37.71 8.48
CA LYS A 8 -6.09 38.54 8.04
C LYS A 8 -6.74 38.01 6.76
N VAL A 9 -5.95 37.49 5.81
CA VAL A 9 -6.45 36.92 4.55
C VAL A 9 -7.11 35.55 4.75
N LEU A 10 -6.55 34.74 5.65
CA LEU A 10 -7.05 33.38 5.93
C LEU A 10 -8.08 33.34 7.07
N GLY A 11 -8.44 34.49 7.65
CA GLY A 11 -9.42 34.58 8.73
C GLY A 11 -9.02 33.85 10.02
N VAL A 12 -7.74 33.61 10.24
CA VAL A 12 -7.21 32.86 11.40
C VAL A 12 -6.24 33.70 12.22
N SER A 13 -5.94 33.29 13.44
CA SER A 13 -4.97 34.03 14.28
C SER A 13 -3.53 33.88 13.79
N VAL A 14 -2.69 34.88 14.06
CA VAL A 14 -1.24 34.85 13.75
C VAL A 14 -0.54 33.66 14.40
N GLY A 15 -1.01 33.22 15.56
CA GLY A 15 -0.54 32.02 16.25
C GLY A 15 -0.89 30.71 15.51
N THR A 16 -2.05 30.66 14.85
CA THR A 16 -2.47 29.53 14.01
C THR A 16 -1.57 29.40 12.78
N ILE A 17 -1.28 30.53 12.12
CA ILE A 17 -0.31 30.59 11.02
C ILE A 17 1.08 30.12 11.47
N SER A 18 1.51 30.51 12.67
CA SER A 18 2.82 30.09 13.19
C SER A 18 2.88 28.58 13.50
N LYS A 19 1.79 27.98 14.00
CA LYS A 19 1.69 26.53 14.23
C LYS A 19 1.66 25.72 12.92
N LEU A 20 1.03 26.24 11.87
CA LEU A 20 0.97 25.60 10.56
C LEU A 20 2.32 25.61 9.84
N VAL A 21 3.12 26.66 10.02
CA VAL A 21 4.50 26.75 9.52
C VAL A 21 5.42 25.83 10.33
N SER A 22 5.29 25.76 11.66
CA SER A 22 6.15 24.91 12.49
C SER A 22 5.91 23.41 12.32
N ARG A 23 4.74 23.02 11.77
CA ARG A 23 4.35 21.61 11.56
C ARG A 23 4.67 21.08 10.16
N GLY A 24 5.34 21.86 9.30
CA GLY A 24 5.71 21.43 7.94
C GLY A 24 4.53 21.33 6.95
N THR A 25 3.31 21.64 7.38
CA THR A 25 2.11 21.74 6.51
C THR A 25 2.19 22.87 5.48
N LEU A 26 3.20 23.74 5.57
CA LEU A 26 3.58 24.75 4.60
C LEU A 26 5.10 24.71 4.43
N ASP A 27 5.59 24.03 3.41
CA ASP A 27 7.04 23.88 3.20
C ASP A 27 7.65 25.09 2.46
N SER A 28 8.81 25.54 2.93
CA SER A 28 9.53 26.69 2.37
C SER A 28 10.57 26.23 1.33
N HIS A 29 10.35 26.52 0.05
CA HIS A 29 11.42 26.46 -0.94
C HIS A 29 12.14 27.82 -1.01
N GLU A 30 13.45 27.83 -0.75
CA GLU A 30 14.39 28.91 -1.06
C GLU A 30 14.06 30.32 -0.54
N GLY A 31 13.55 30.42 0.70
CA GLY A 31 13.48 31.71 1.40
C GLY A 31 12.57 32.78 0.77
N LYS A 32 11.67 32.39 -0.16
CA LYS A 32 10.60 33.26 -0.68
C LYS A 32 9.26 32.53 -0.59
N PRO A 33 8.23 33.13 0.04
CA PRO A 33 6.97 32.44 0.25
C PRO A 33 6.22 32.20 -1.07
N TYR A 34 5.97 30.92 -1.38
CA TYR A 34 5.09 30.41 -2.45
C TYR A 34 3.62 30.86 -2.33
N LEU A 35 3.31 31.63 -1.27
CA LEU A 35 2.06 32.35 -1.12
C LEU A 35 1.83 33.33 -2.28
N SER A 36 2.88 33.89 -2.89
CA SER A 36 2.74 34.81 -4.02
C SER A 36 2.24 34.15 -5.30
N ALA A 37 2.55 32.87 -5.56
CA ALA A 37 2.14 32.17 -6.79
C ALA A 37 0.66 31.74 -6.73
N VAL A 38 0.22 31.26 -5.56
CA VAL A 38 -1.19 30.90 -5.30
C VAL A 38 -2.05 32.17 -5.17
N LEU A 39 -1.59 33.20 -4.44
CA LEU A 39 -2.29 34.49 -4.35
C LEU A 39 -2.28 35.28 -5.67
N ASN A 40 -1.21 35.24 -6.48
CA ASN A 40 -1.22 35.90 -7.80
C ASN A 40 -2.24 35.28 -8.76
N ARG A 41 -2.47 33.95 -8.70
CA ARG A 41 -3.53 33.29 -9.46
C ARG A 41 -4.93 33.65 -8.98
N LEU A 42 -5.10 33.92 -7.69
CA LEU A 42 -6.37 34.36 -7.08
C LEU A 42 -6.67 35.84 -7.35
N ILE A 43 -5.63 36.70 -7.42
CA ILE A 43 -5.78 38.15 -7.65
C ILE A 43 -5.85 38.49 -9.15
N ASN A 44 -5.18 37.71 -10.01
CA ASN A 44 -5.20 37.89 -11.47
C ASN A 44 -5.62 36.59 -12.18
N PRO A 45 -6.92 36.36 -12.41
CA PRO A 45 -7.40 35.18 -13.14
C PRO A 45 -6.97 35.27 -14.62
N GLN A 46 -5.91 34.56 -14.99
CA GLN A 46 -5.60 34.29 -16.39
C GLN A 46 -6.67 33.36 -16.96
N ARG A 47 -7.32 33.77 -18.07
CA ARG A 47 -8.20 32.90 -18.87
C ARG A 47 -7.36 31.76 -19.45
N THR A 48 -7.35 30.61 -18.78
CA THR A 48 -6.75 29.40 -19.34
C THR A 48 -7.73 28.73 -20.30
N GLY A 49 -7.19 28.33 -21.44
CA GLY A 49 -7.93 27.84 -22.60
C GLY A 49 -8.69 26.53 -22.34
N ARG A 50 -9.74 26.37 -23.13
CA ARG A 50 -10.70 25.25 -23.16
C ARG A 50 -9.98 23.90 -23.38
N PRO A 51 -10.22 22.86 -22.54
CA PRO A 51 -9.73 21.52 -22.84
C PRO A 51 -10.48 20.90 -24.03
N SER A 52 -9.76 20.07 -24.79
CA SER A 52 -10.24 19.37 -25.98
C SER A 52 -11.37 18.39 -25.66
N LYS A 53 -12.42 18.39 -26.49
CA LYS A 53 -13.57 17.46 -26.41
C LYS A 53 -13.17 16.07 -26.92
N THR A 54 -13.22 15.06 -26.06
CA THR A 54 -13.35 13.66 -26.49
C THR A 54 -14.84 13.29 -26.63
N SER A 55 -15.19 12.71 -27.76
CA SER A 55 -16.56 12.38 -28.17
C SER A 55 -17.09 11.17 -27.42
N ASN A 56 -18.19 11.33 -26.69
CA ASN A 56 -18.93 10.22 -26.08
C ASN A 56 -19.91 9.60 -27.09
N THR A 57 -19.77 8.30 -27.31
CA THR A 57 -20.70 7.46 -28.06
C THR A 57 -21.93 7.13 -27.21
N LYS A 58 -23.12 7.23 -27.81
CA LYS A 58 -24.40 6.92 -27.18
C LYS A 58 -24.58 5.39 -27.05
N LYS A 59 -24.79 4.87 -25.84
CA LYS A 59 -25.36 3.53 -25.60
C LYS A 59 -26.81 3.64 -25.10
N GLY A 60 -27.62 2.66 -25.50
CA GLY A 60 -29.08 2.61 -25.35
C GLY A 60 -29.58 2.45 -23.91
N LYS A 61 -30.83 2.88 -23.68
CA LYS A 61 -31.54 2.79 -22.40
C LYS A 61 -31.86 1.34 -22.04
N ALA A 62 -31.20 0.81 -21.02
CA ALA A 62 -31.68 -0.33 -20.25
C ALA A 62 -32.86 0.10 -19.36
N SER A 63 -33.78 -0.82 -19.08
CA SER A 63 -34.85 -0.64 -18.09
C SER A 63 -34.22 -0.45 -16.70
N ASP A 64 -34.54 0.67 -16.05
CA ASP A 64 -33.93 1.10 -14.79
C ASP A 64 -34.73 0.57 -13.60
N ASP A 65 -34.25 -0.52 -12.99
CA ASP A 65 -34.82 -1.20 -11.81
C ASP A 65 -34.41 -0.54 -10.48
N ARG A 66 -33.79 0.65 -10.51
CA ARG A 66 -33.30 1.35 -9.30
C ARG A 66 -34.44 2.01 -8.52
N ILE A 67 -34.36 1.91 -7.19
CA ILE A 67 -35.20 2.70 -6.29
C ILE A 67 -34.82 4.18 -6.45
N LYS A 68 -35.83 5.03 -6.63
CA LYS A 68 -35.64 6.47 -6.83
C LYS A 68 -35.88 7.22 -5.52
N PRO A 69 -35.20 8.37 -5.32
CA PRO A 69 -35.52 9.30 -4.24
C PRO A 69 -37.01 9.61 -4.12
N ILE A 70 -37.54 9.48 -2.91
CA ILE A 70 -38.92 9.87 -2.59
C ILE A 70 -39.11 11.39 -2.56
N LEU A 71 -38.02 12.14 -2.40
CA LEU A 71 -38.00 13.59 -2.27
C LEU A 71 -37.20 14.23 -3.41
N LYS A 72 -37.73 15.30 -4.01
CA LYS A 72 -36.93 16.13 -4.92
C LYS A 72 -36.06 17.06 -4.09
N TRP A 73 -34.74 16.95 -4.23
CA TRP A 73 -33.80 17.75 -3.46
C TRP A 73 -32.87 18.56 -4.36
N ALA A 74 -32.48 19.76 -3.91
CA ALA A 74 -31.48 20.54 -4.62
C ALA A 74 -30.15 19.78 -4.64
N GLY A 75 -29.47 19.74 -5.78
CA GLY A 75 -28.21 18.99 -5.92
C GLY A 75 -28.35 17.48 -6.16
N GLY A 76 -29.57 16.95 -6.29
CA GLY A 76 -29.80 15.50 -6.46
C GLY A 76 -28.97 14.86 -7.58
N LYS A 77 -28.20 13.83 -7.21
CA LYS A 77 -27.19 13.17 -8.06
C LYS A 77 -27.72 12.15 -9.05
N SER A 78 -29.03 12.10 -9.28
CA SER A 78 -29.66 11.13 -10.19
C SER A 78 -29.06 11.12 -11.62
N GLN A 79 -28.55 12.27 -12.11
CA GLN A 79 -27.90 12.36 -13.42
C GLN A 79 -26.46 11.83 -13.45
N MET A 80 -25.82 11.72 -12.29
CA MET A 80 -24.45 11.24 -12.15
C MET A 80 -24.37 9.80 -11.64
N LEU A 81 -25.51 9.15 -11.37
CA LEU A 81 -25.54 7.83 -10.73
C LEU A 81 -24.72 6.78 -11.47
N ASP A 82 -24.82 6.70 -12.80
CA ASP A 82 -24.04 5.71 -13.55
C ASP A 82 -22.53 5.91 -13.37
N THR A 83 -22.09 7.17 -13.30
CA THR A 83 -20.69 7.51 -13.02
C THR A 83 -20.30 7.19 -11.59
N LEU A 84 -21.12 7.57 -10.61
CA LEU A 84 -20.86 7.31 -9.19
C LEU A 84 -20.83 5.81 -8.88
N LEU A 85 -21.81 5.05 -9.36
CA LEU A 85 -21.91 3.59 -9.17
C LEU A 85 -20.68 2.88 -9.76
N SER A 86 -20.16 3.35 -10.90
CA SER A 86 -18.93 2.78 -11.51
C SER A 86 -17.63 3.08 -10.74
N ARG A 87 -17.71 3.81 -9.62
CA ARG A 87 -16.58 4.18 -8.76
C ARG A 87 -16.76 3.72 -7.31
N ILE A 88 -17.85 3.01 -7.02
CA ILE A 88 -18.06 2.42 -5.69
C ILE A 88 -17.04 1.29 -5.49
N PRO A 89 -16.43 1.17 -4.29
CA PRO A 89 -15.56 0.05 -3.98
C PRO A 89 -16.30 -1.28 -4.04
N GLU A 90 -15.65 -2.33 -4.55
CA GLU A 90 -16.24 -3.68 -4.63
C GLU A 90 -16.57 -4.25 -3.25
N HIS A 91 -15.74 -3.91 -2.24
CA HIS A 91 -15.89 -4.33 -0.86
C HIS A 91 -15.78 -3.12 0.08
N TYR A 92 -16.70 -3.01 1.03
CA TYR A 92 -16.70 -2.02 2.11
C TYR A 92 -17.58 -2.51 3.26
N ASN A 93 -17.35 -2.00 4.47
CA ASN A 93 -18.08 -2.38 5.68
C ASN A 93 -19.43 -1.65 5.80
N THR A 94 -19.38 -0.34 6.03
CA THR A 94 -20.56 0.52 6.21
C THR A 94 -20.60 1.61 5.15
N TYR A 95 -21.78 1.89 4.62
CA TYR A 95 -22.02 3.07 3.79
C TYR A 95 -22.32 4.28 4.68
N ILE A 96 -21.60 5.39 4.51
CA ILE A 96 -21.80 6.61 5.29
C ILE A 96 -22.07 7.80 4.36
N GLU A 97 -23.23 8.44 4.52
CA GLU A 97 -23.62 9.63 3.74
C GLU A 97 -24.08 10.74 4.68
N PRO A 98 -23.17 11.64 5.14
CA PRO A 98 -23.51 12.64 6.15
C PRO A 98 -24.13 13.93 5.60
N PHE A 99 -24.34 13.98 4.27
CA PHE A 99 -25.06 15.02 3.54
C PHE A 99 -26.20 14.39 2.74
N PHE A 100 -27.11 13.70 3.43
CA PHE A 100 -28.05 12.77 2.80
C PHE A 100 -28.96 13.43 1.77
N GLY A 101 -29.55 14.59 2.09
CA GLY A 101 -30.43 15.31 1.18
C GLY A 101 -31.54 14.42 0.57
N GLY A 102 -31.43 14.15 -0.73
CA GLY A 102 -32.38 13.29 -1.46
C GLY A 102 -32.06 11.79 -1.45
N GLY A 103 -30.90 11.36 -0.96
CA GLY A 103 -30.49 9.95 -0.87
C GLY A 103 -30.31 9.24 -2.23
N ALA A 104 -29.97 9.96 -3.29
CA ALA A 104 -29.95 9.41 -4.64
C ALA A 104 -28.98 8.22 -4.79
N LEU A 105 -27.78 8.31 -4.21
CA LEU A 105 -26.81 7.24 -4.27
C LEU A 105 -27.22 6.08 -3.36
N PHE A 106 -27.63 6.38 -2.12
CA PHE A 106 -28.17 5.39 -1.18
C PHE A 106 -29.28 4.51 -1.77
N PHE A 107 -30.34 5.12 -2.34
CA PHE A 107 -31.47 4.35 -2.90
C PHE A 107 -31.08 3.53 -4.14
N ALA A 108 -30.11 4.01 -4.92
CA ALA A 108 -29.58 3.24 -6.05
C ALA A 108 -28.71 2.06 -5.60
N LEU A 109 -27.93 2.23 -4.52
CA LEU A 109 -26.98 1.25 -4.00
C LEU A 109 -27.63 0.20 -3.11
N GLN A 110 -28.63 0.58 -2.31
CA GLN A 110 -29.28 -0.27 -1.29
C GLN A 110 -28.26 -0.98 -0.38
N PRO A 111 -27.38 -0.23 0.32
CA PRO A 111 -26.36 -0.82 1.18
C PRO A 111 -26.97 -1.64 2.31
N LYS A 112 -26.32 -2.74 2.69
CA LYS A 112 -26.80 -3.61 3.79
C LYS A 112 -26.72 -2.90 5.16
N ASN A 113 -25.60 -2.23 5.40
CA ASN A 113 -25.34 -1.44 6.60
C ASN A 113 -25.08 0.01 6.18
N ALA A 114 -25.79 0.96 6.79
CA ALA A 114 -25.62 2.36 6.45
C ALA A 114 -25.83 3.30 7.64
N VAL A 115 -25.07 4.39 7.63
CA VAL A 115 -25.26 5.57 8.48
C VAL A 115 -25.54 6.75 7.55
N ILE A 116 -26.73 7.33 7.69
CA ILE A 116 -27.09 8.54 6.93
C ILE A 116 -27.35 9.67 7.90
N SER A 117 -26.92 10.87 7.53
CA SER A 117 -27.23 12.07 8.31
C SER A 117 -27.44 13.30 7.45
N ASP A 118 -28.10 14.28 8.05
CA ASP A 118 -28.26 15.62 7.50
C ASP A 118 -28.46 16.59 8.67
N SER A 119 -28.09 17.85 8.49
CA SER A 119 -28.30 18.88 9.51
C SER A 119 -29.74 19.40 9.52
N ASN A 120 -30.57 19.04 8.53
CA ASN A 120 -31.96 19.44 8.46
C ASN A 120 -32.87 18.47 9.27
N PRO A 121 -33.41 18.90 10.43
CA PRO A 121 -34.23 18.03 11.29
C PRO A 121 -35.58 17.66 10.66
N GLU A 122 -36.18 18.52 9.82
CA GLU A 122 -37.44 18.20 9.13
C GLU A 122 -37.22 17.09 8.09
N LEU A 123 -36.05 17.10 7.42
CA LEU A 123 -35.66 16.06 6.47
C LEU A 123 -35.40 14.73 7.17
N ILE A 124 -34.68 14.74 8.29
CA ILE A 124 -34.40 13.53 9.06
C ILE A 124 -35.68 12.94 9.64
N ASN A 125 -36.58 13.77 10.17
CA ASN A 125 -37.91 13.31 10.58
C ASN A 125 -38.63 12.61 9.43
N LEU A 126 -38.64 13.18 8.22
CA LEU A 126 -39.24 12.54 7.05
C LEU A 126 -38.71 11.12 6.82
N TYR A 127 -37.39 10.92 6.78
CA TYR A 127 -36.84 9.59 6.51
C TYR A 127 -37.07 8.59 7.65
N ILE A 128 -37.02 9.04 8.91
CA ILE A 128 -37.38 8.21 10.07
C ILE A 128 -38.84 7.74 9.97
N GLN A 129 -39.77 8.66 9.68
CA GLN A 129 -41.20 8.31 9.60
C GLN A 129 -41.52 7.44 8.38
N VAL A 130 -40.81 7.60 7.26
CA VAL A 130 -40.95 6.68 6.13
C VAL A 130 -40.35 5.30 6.45
N ARG A 131 -39.29 5.22 7.26
CA ARG A 131 -38.74 3.93 7.71
C ARG A 131 -39.72 3.23 8.66
N ASP A 132 -40.18 3.92 9.70
CA ASP A 132 -40.82 3.30 10.86
C ASP A 132 -42.36 3.35 10.84
N HIS A 133 -42.95 4.33 10.14
CA HIS A 133 -44.39 4.64 10.18
C HIS A 133 -44.99 4.88 8.79
N VAL A 134 -44.51 4.17 7.77
CA VAL A 134 -44.86 4.39 6.36
C VAL A 134 -46.36 4.36 6.08
N ASP A 135 -47.12 3.47 6.73
CA ASP A 135 -48.56 3.34 6.53
C ASP A 135 -49.33 4.59 6.99
N GLU A 136 -48.91 5.18 8.11
CA GLU A 136 -49.48 6.41 8.64
C GLU A 136 -49.17 7.60 7.73
N VAL A 137 -47.92 7.71 7.26
CA VAL A 137 -47.51 8.73 6.28
C VAL A 137 -48.33 8.61 5.00
N ILE A 138 -48.54 7.39 4.47
CA ILE A 138 -49.38 7.14 3.28
C ILE A 138 -50.83 7.55 3.53
N LYS A 139 -51.40 7.17 4.69
CA LYS A 139 -52.77 7.52 5.07
C LYS A 139 -52.97 9.05 5.07
N LEU A 140 -52.05 9.79 5.68
CA LEU A 140 -52.08 11.25 5.74
C LEU A 140 -51.85 11.89 4.37
N LEU A 141 -50.93 11.37 3.56
CA LEU A 141 -50.70 11.88 2.21
C LEU A 141 -51.92 11.77 1.30
N ARG A 142 -52.73 10.72 1.48
CA ARG A 142 -53.98 10.52 0.72
C ARG A 142 -55.06 11.55 1.04
N THR A 143 -54.98 12.26 2.17
CA THR A 143 -55.96 13.31 2.52
C THR A 143 -55.66 14.65 1.86
N TYR A 144 -54.45 14.83 1.30
CA TYR A 144 -54.08 16.07 0.64
C TYR A 144 -54.51 16.11 -0.82
N SER A 145 -54.92 17.29 -1.27
CA SER A 145 -55.28 17.57 -2.66
C SER A 145 -54.43 18.70 -3.24
N ASN A 146 -54.22 18.68 -4.56
CA ASN A 146 -53.42 19.68 -5.25
C ASN A 146 -54.23 20.95 -5.57
N ASN A 147 -54.51 21.77 -4.55
CA ASN A 147 -55.15 23.07 -4.75
C ASN A 147 -54.41 24.18 -3.99
N LYS A 148 -54.48 25.41 -4.52
CA LYS A 148 -53.71 26.55 -3.98
C LYS A 148 -54.09 26.91 -2.54
N LYS A 149 -55.36 26.76 -2.17
CA LYS A 149 -55.86 27.08 -0.82
C LYS A 149 -55.24 26.14 0.20
N GLN A 150 -55.40 24.83 0.01
CA GLN A 150 -54.83 23.80 0.89
C GLN A 150 -53.30 23.87 0.93
N PHE A 151 -52.63 24.15 -0.20
CA PHE A 151 -51.19 24.35 -0.21
C PHE A 151 -50.76 25.49 0.72
N LEU A 152 -51.44 26.63 0.69
CA LEU A 152 -51.11 27.77 1.54
C LEU A 152 -51.38 27.51 3.02
N GLU A 153 -52.47 26.81 3.33
CA GLU A 153 -52.82 26.37 4.69
C GLU A 153 -51.75 25.42 5.24
N VAL A 154 -51.43 24.33 4.52
CA VAL A 154 -50.42 23.34 4.91
C VAL A 154 -49.02 23.97 5.01
N ARG A 155 -48.69 24.90 4.11
CA ARG A 155 -47.41 25.64 4.16
C ARG A 155 -47.29 26.52 5.39
N ALA A 156 -48.39 27.08 5.88
CA ALA A 156 -48.40 27.95 7.05
C ALA A 156 -48.22 27.17 8.37
N LEU A 157 -48.49 25.87 8.37
CA LEU A 157 -48.24 25.01 9.54
C LEU A 157 -46.76 24.97 9.88
N ASP A 158 -46.46 25.04 11.18
CA ASP A 158 -45.14 24.73 11.72
C ASP A 158 -44.98 23.22 11.84
N TRP A 159 -43.92 22.64 11.28
CA TRP A 159 -43.72 21.20 11.32
C TRP A 159 -43.42 20.71 12.74
N THR A 160 -42.86 21.57 13.59
CA THR A 160 -42.53 21.23 14.99
C THR A 160 -43.76 21.12 15.89
N SER A 161 -44.91 21.66 15.46
CA SER A 161 -46.19 21.58 16.18
C SER A 161 -47.09 20.45 15.68
N LEU A 162 -46.63 19.64 14.73
CA LEU A 162 -47.37 18.49 14.19
C LEU A 162 -46.85 17.20 14.81
N SER A 163 -47.64 16.12 14.76
CA SER A 163 -47.09 14.81 15.04
C SER A 163 -45.98 14.47 14.04
N PRO A 164 -44.98 13.65 14.40
CA PRO A 164 -43.87 13.31 13.51
C PRO A 164 -44.32 12.82 12.11
N ALA A 165 -45.30 11.91 12.05
CA ALA A 165 -45.84 11.37 10.80
C ALA A 165 -46.57 12.43 9.95
N GLU A 166 -47.34 13.33 10.59
CA GLU A 166 -47.96 14.47 9.91
C GLU A 166 -46.95 15.47 9.38
N ALA A 167 -45.88 15.74 10.13
CA ALA A 167 -44.78 16.58 9.67
C ALA A 167 -44.12 15.98 8.43
N ALA A 168 -43.83 14.67 8.42
CA ALA A 168 -43.28 13.97 7.26
C ALA A 168 -44.22 14.01 6.03
N ALA A 169 -45.51 13.72 6.23
CA ALA A 169 -46.52 13.81 5.18
C ALA A 169 -46.64 15.23 4.61
N ARG A 170 -46.61 16.24 5.49
CA ARG A 170 -46.57 17.66 5.11
C ARG A 170 -45.34 17.97 4.25
N THR A 171 -44.13 17.56 4.65
CA THR A 171 -42.90 17.83 3.91
C THR A 171 -42.95 17.23 2.51
N LEU A 172 -43.40 15.98 2.37
CA LEU A 172 -43.60 15.34 1.06
C LEU A 172 -44.66 16.06 0.22
N TYR A 173 -45.82 16.38 0.79
CA TYR A 173 -46.87 17.12 0.08
C TYR A 173 -46.35 18.46 -0.45
N LEU A 174 -45.70 19.26 0.40
CA LEU A 174 -45.12 20.54 -0.01
C LEU A 174 -44.08 20.34 -1.10
N ASN A 175 -43.20 19.35 -1.00
CA ASN A 175 -42.20 19.06 -2.03
C ASN A 175 -42.82 18.67 -3.38
N LYS A 176 -43.90 17.88 -3.40
CA LYS A 176 -44.56 17.46 -4.65
C LYS A 176 -45.41 18.56 -5.28
N THR A 177 -45.82 19.57 -4.52
CA THR A 177 -46.77 20.60 -4.97
C THR A 177 -46.17 22.01 -5.08
N CYS A 178 -45.01 22.28 -4.46
CA CYS A 178 -44.35 23.58 -4.52
C CYS A 178 -43.55 23.77 -5.83
N PHE A 179 -43.23 25.02 -6.15
CA PHE A 179 -42.46 25.36 -7.34
C PHE A 179 -41.12 24.60 -7.39
N ASN A 180 -40.97 23.78 -8.43
CA ASN A 180 -39.80 22.94 -8.70
C ASN A 180 -39.42 21.96 -7.59
N GLY A 181 -40.30 21.64 -6.65
CA GLY A 181 -39.97 20.80 -5.50
C GLY A 181 -38.81 21.36 -4.67
N LEU A 182 -38.73 22.69 -4.61
CA LEU A 182 -37.65 23.39 -3.95
C LEU A 182 -37.94 23.49 -2.45
N TYR A 183 -37.09 22.88 -1.63
CA TYR A 183 -37.10 23.14 -0.19
C TYR A 183 -36.34 24.44 0.09
N ARG A 184 -37.03 25.43 0.68
CA ARG A 184 -36.46 26.76 0.96
C ARG A 184 -37.11 27.36 2.19
N LEU A 185 -36.28 27.85 3.10
CA LEU A 185 -36.71 28.50 4.33
C LEU A 185 -36.46 30.02 4.28
N ASN A 186 -37.27 30.78 5.01
CA ASN A 186 -36.99 32.20 5.28
C ASN A 186 -36.02 32.33 6.48
N ARG A 187 -35.63 33.57 6.83
CA ARG A 187 -34.74 33.84 7.98
C ARG A 187 -35.33 33.37 9.33
N LYS A 188 -36.66 33.20 9.42
CA LYS A 188 -37.36 32.65 10.58
C LYS A 188 -37.44 31.12 10.57
N GLY A 189 -36.82 30.44 9.60
CA GLY A 189 -36.85 28.97 9.47
C GLY A 189 -38.14 28.41 8.87
N GLN A 190 -39.03 29.24 8.33
CA GLN A 190 -40.33 28.79 7.81
C GLN A 190 -40.25 28.53 6.30
N PHE A 191 -40.89 27.46 5.84
CA PHE A 191 -40.96 27.11 4.43
C PHE A 191 -41.64 28.21 3.60
N ASN A 192 -40.97 28.71 2.55
CA ASN A 192 -41.44 29.87 1.79
C ASN A 192 -41.46 29.66 0.27
N THR A 193 -41.37 28.43 -0.23
CA THR A 193 -41.51 28.16 -1.67
C THR A 193 -42.96 28.38 -2.12
N PRO A 194 -43.20 29.04 -3.27
CA PRO A 194 -44.55 29.26 -3.79
C PRO A 194 -45.17 27.96 -4.34
N PHE A 195 -46.49 27.98 -4.56
CA PHE A 195 -47.22 26.88 -5.19
C PHE A 195 -46.75 26.64 -6.64
N GLY A 196 -46.53 25.38 -7.01
CA GLY A 196 -45.91 24.99 -8.29
C GLY A 196 -46.86 24.93 -9.49
N LYS A 197 -48.18 24.97 -9.28
CA LYS A 197 -49.21 24.90 -10.34
C LYS A 197 -49.10 23.66 -11.25
N TYR A 198 -48.62 22.53 -10.72
CA TYR A 198 -48.64 21.26 -11.45
C TYR A 198 -50.08 20.82 -11.72
N LYS A 199 -50.35 20.20 -12.88
CA LYS A 199 -51.70 19.68 -13.20
C LYS A 199 -52.04 18.49 -12.30
N ASN A 200 -51.25 17.42 -12.37
CA ASN A 200 -51.42 16.19 -11.57
C ASN A 200 -50.09 15.77 -10.94
N PRO A 201 -49.63 16.43 -9.86
CA PRO A 201 -48.44 15.97 -9.14
C PRO A 201 -48.76 14.65 -8.42
N THR A 202 -47.82 13.70 -8.45
CA THR A 202 -47.90 12.48 -7.64
C THR A 202 -47.65 12.82 -6.18
N ILE A 203 -48.71 13.19 -5.44
CA ILE A 203 -48.64 13.53 -4.02
C ILE A 203 -48.32 12.30 -3.18
N CYS A 204 -49.02 11.19 -3.42
CA CYS A 204 -48.81 9.91 -2.74
C CYS A 204 -48.42 8.86 -3.78
N ASN A 205 -47.27 8.22 -3.60
CA ASN A 205 -46.86 7.03 -4.34
C ASN A 205 -46.57 5.92 -3.31
N PRO A 206 -47.57 5.09 -2.96
CA PRO A 206 -47.40 4.05 -1.96
C PRO A 206 -46.27 3.07 -2.28
N GLU A 207 -46.15 2.63 -3.54
CA GLU A 207 -45.12 1.69 -3.97
C GLU A 207 -43.71 2.23 -3.73
N ALA A 208 -43.45 3.49 -4.11
CA ALA A 208 -42.16 4.13 -3.88
C ALA A 208 -41.86 4.35 -2.38
N LEU A 209 -42.89 4.62 -1.57
CA LEU A 209 -42.75 4.81 -0.13
C LEU A 209 -42.45 3.49 0.59
N TYR A 210 -43.12 2.39 0.23
CA TYR A 210 -42.79 1.06 0.76
C TYR A 210 -41.40 0.60 0.32
N ALA A 211 -41.01 0.85 -0.94
CA ALA A 211 -39.66 0.55 -1.40
C ALA A 211 -38.60 1.33 -0.62
N ALA A 212 -38.83 2.62 -0.36
CA ALA A 212 -37.94 3.44 0.46
C ALA A 212 -37.90 2.98 1.92
N SER A 213 -39.05 2.66 2.52
CA SER A 213 -39.15 2.11 3.88
C SER A 213 -38.30 0.85 4.01
N LYS A 214 -38.43 -0.09 3.05
CA LYS A 214 -37.63 -1.32 3.01
C LYS A 214 -36.13 -1.04 2.87
N ALA A 215 -35.73 -0.11 2.01
CA ALA A 215 -34.33 0.26 1.84
C ALA A 215 -33.71 0.90 3.10
N LEU A 216 -34.51 1.64 3.87
CA LEU A 216 -34.06 2.33 5.09
C LEU A 216 -34.08 1.43 6.33
N ALA A 217 -34.66 0.23 6.28
CA ALA A 217 -34.95 -0.60 7.45
C ALA A 217 -33.71 -0.91 8.33
N SER A 218 -32.54 -1.13 7.72
CA SER A 218 -31.27 -1.40 8.43
C SER A 218 -30.34 -0.18 8.54
N THR A 219 -30.87 1.02 8.30
CA THR A 219 -30.07 2.26 8.27
C THR A 219 -30.15 3.01 9.60
N HIS A 220 -29.01 3.41 10.13
CA HIS A 220 -28.90 4.36 11.25
C HIS A 220 -29.08 5.78 10.70
N ILE A 221 -30.19 6.43 11.05
CA ILE A 221 -30.56 7.77 10.58
C ILE A 221 -30.30 8.79 11.70
N ILE A 222 -29.44 9.78 11.46
CA ILE A 222 -28.97 10.73 12.48
C ILE A 222 -29.25 12.17 12.03
N CYS A 223 -29.76 12.99 12.94
CA CYS A 223 -29.82 14.45 12.74
C CYS A 223 -28.59 15.09 13.41
N GLY A 224 -27.64 15.58 12.63
CA GLY A 224 -26.38 16.08 13.19
C GLY A 224 -25.45 16.75 12.19
N ASP A 225 -24.41 17.43 12.70
CA ASP A 225 -23.32 17.95 11.89
C ASP A 225 -22.46 16.80 11.34
N TYR A 226 -22.03 16.93 10.08
CA TYR A 226 -21.25 15.90 9.40
C TYR A 226 -19.98 15.51 10.17
N ARG A 227 -19.34 16.44 10.89
CA ARG A 227 -18.10 16.16 11.62
C ARG A 227 -18.32 15.23 12.79
N THR A 228 -19.38 15.44 13.57
CA THR A 228 -19.70 14.57 14.71
C THR A 228 -20.05 13.18 14.21
N VAL A 229 -20.88 13.09 13.17
CA VAL A 229 -21.29 11.80 12.59
C VAL A 229 -20.08 11.03 12.04
N LEU A 230 -19.20 11.69 11.29
CA LEU A 230 -17.99 11.05 10.77
C LEU A 230 -16.98 10.70 11.87
N ALA A 231 -16.88 11.49 12.94
CA ALA A 231 -16.00 11.19 14.05
C ALA A 231 -16.46 9.96 14.84
N GLU A 232 -17.77 9.78 15.00
CA GLU A 232 -18.35 8.69 15.79
C GLU A 232 -18.53 7.38 14.99
N HIS A 233 -18.77 7.47 13.69
CA HIS A 233 -19.20 6.32 12.89
C HIS A 233 -18.27 5.90 11.76
N ALA A 234 -17.29 6.72 11.37
CA ALA A 234 -16.37 6.34 10.28
C ALA A 234 -15.18 5.53 10.80
N HIS A 235 -15.06 4.30 10.30
CA HIS A 235 -13.99 3.36 10.62
C HIS A 235 -13.25 2.90 9.34
N ALA A 236 -12.16 2.16 9.53
CA ALA A 236 -11.41 1.59 8.43
C ALA A 236 -12.30 0.70 7.54
N ASN A 237 -12.05 0.75 6.23
CA ASN A 237 -12.80 0.06 5.16
C ASN A 237 -14.28 0.45 5.02
N ASP A 238 -14.75 1.52 5.69
CA ASP A 238 -16.05 2.10 5.38
C ASP A 238 -16.03 2.89 4.07
N PHE A 239 -17.18 3.00 3.42
CA PHE A 239 -17.37 3.82 2.23
C PHE A 239 -18.14 5.09 2.58
N VAL A 240 -17.44 6.23 2.52
CA VAL A 240 -17.98 7.54 2.85
C VAL A 240 -18.24 8.35 1.59
N PHE A 241 -19.50 8.72 1.36
CA PHE A 241 -19.92 9.59 0.27
C PHE A 241 -20.27 10.98 0.78
N LEU A 242 -19.56 12.00 0.28
CA LEU A 242 -19.66 13.39 0.71
C LEU A 242 -20.22 14.25 -0.42
N ASP A 243 -21.45 14.75 -0.24
CA ASP A 243 -22.09 15.67 -1.19
C ASP A 243 -22.48 16.99 -0.52
N PRO A 244 -21.50 17.81 -0.10
CA PRO A 244 -21.78 19.07 0.60
C PRO A 244 -22.50 20.07 -0.32
N PRO A 245 -23.09 21.14 0.25
CA PRO A 245 -23.48 22.30 -0.55
C PRO A 245 -22.29 22.82 -1.37
N TYR A 246 -22.49 23.04 -2.68
CA TYR A 246 -21.39 23.35 -3.61
C TYR A 246 -20.81 24.75 -3.46
N ILE A 247 -19.52 24.90 -3.77
CA ILE A 247 -18.88 26.21 -3.92
C ILE A 247 -19.48 26.95 -5.13
N PRO A 248 -19.94 28.21 -4.99
CA PRO A 248 -20.46 29.00 -6.11
C PRO A 248 -19.39 29.21 -7.20
N VAL A 249 -19.73 28.91 -8.46
CA VAL A 249 -18.80 29.05 -9.61
C VAL A 249 -18.74 30.49 -10.15
N SER A 250 -19.67 31.36 -9.76
CA SER A 250 -19.60 32.80 -10.04
C SER A 250 -20.24 33.63 -8.93
N ALA A 251 -19.86 34.91 -8.82
CA ALA A 251 -20.45 35.86 -7.87
C ALA A 251 -21.98 36.04 -8.03
N TYR A 252 -22.56 35.57 -9.15
CA TYR A 252 -23.99 35.63 -9.46
C TYR A 252 -24.70 34.26 -9.38
N SER A 253 -23.99 33.16 -9.09
CA SER A 253 -24.61 31.84 -8.91
C SER A 253 -25.15 31.72 -7.49
N ASP A 254 -26.35 32.27 -7.28
CA ASP A 254 -27.03 32.44 -5.99
C ASP A 254 -27.63 31.11 -5.47
N PHE A 255 -26.80 30.08 -5.30
CA PHE A 255 -27.17 28.84 -4.58
C PHE A 255 -27.23 29.03 -3.05
N ASN A 256 -26.94 30.24 -2.56
CA ASN A 256 -26.87 30.66 -1.16
C ASN A 256 -28.24 30.76 -0.44
N ARG A 257 -29.31 30.11 -0.93
CA ARG A 257 -30.69 30.28 -0.43
C ARG A 257 -31.30 29.05 0.24
N TYR A 258 -30.58 27.93 0.39
CA TYR A 258 -31.19 26.63 0.68
C TYR A 258 -31.11 26.12 2.13
N THR A 259 -30.38 26.79 3.03
CA THR A 259 -30.32 26.47 4.48
C THR A 259 -30.16 27.75 5.30
N LYS A 260 -30.57 27.74 6.58
CA LYS A 260 -30.42 28.89 7.50
C LYS A 260 -28.94 29.18 7.81
N GLU A 261 -28.12 28.14 7.81
CA GLU A 261 -26.66 28.18 8.00
C GLU A 261 -25.97 28.01 6.64
N GLN A 262 -25.04 28.91 6.34
CA GLN A 262 -24.32 28.93 5.05
C GLN A 262 -23.09 28.02 5.17
N PHE A 263 -22.96 27.04 4.28
CA PHE A 263 -21.74 26.23 4.18
C PHE A 263 -20.63 27.11 3.58
N SER A 264 -19.78 27.65 4.44
CA SER A 264 -18.82 28.69 4.06
C SER A 264 -17.56 28.09 3.41
N ILE A 265 -16.69 28.96 2.90
CA ILE A 265 -15.36 28.56 2.39
C ILE A 265 -14.56 27.88 3.51
N GLU A 266 -14.68 28.36 4.75
CA GLU A 266 -14.06 27.74 5.93
C GLU A 266 -14.63 26.35 6.19
N ASN A 267 -15.93 26.13 5.97
CA ASN A 267 -16.51 24.79 6.08
C ASN A 267 -15.99 23.85 4.99
N HIS A 268 -15.75 24.33 3.77
CA HIS A 268 -15.09 23.54 2.73
C HIS A 268 -13.63 23.19 3.07
N ALA A 269 -12.89 24.13 3.67
CA ALA A 269 -11.54 23.86 4.16
C ALA A 269 -11.55 22.81 5.28
N GLN A 270 -12.51 22.89 6.21
CA GLN A 270 -12.69 21.91 7.27
C GLN A 270 -13.10 20.53 6.72
N LEU A 271 -13.96 20.49 5.72
CA LEU A 271 -14.33 19.25 5.04
C LEU A 271 -13.14 18.61 4.33
N ALA A 272 -12.23 19.41 3.76
CA ALA A 272 -11.00 18.88 3.16
C ALA A 272 -10.06 18.25 4.20
N VAL A 273 -9.94 18.86 5.39
CA VAL A 273 -9.21 18.26 6.52
C VAL A 273 -9.84 16.94 6.94
N GLU A 274 -11.17 16.89 7.02
CA GLU A 274 -11.90 15.68 7.38
C GLU A 274 -11.80 14.60 6.30
N PHE A 275 -11.86 14.96 5.03
CA PHE A 275 -11.62 14.06 3.90
C PHE A 275 -10.24 13.40 3.99
N ASN A 276 -9.21 14.18 4.35
CA ASN A 276 -7.87 13.64 4.57
C ASN A 276 -7.80 12.71 5.78
N ARG A 277 -8.51 13.04 6.87
CA ARG A 277 -8.62 12.15 8.04
C ARG A 277 -9.23 10.81 7.64
N LEU A 278 -10.37 10.82 6.93
CA LEU A 278 -11.06 9.62 6.44
C LEU A 278 -10.13 8.75 5.58
N HIS A 279 -9.38 9.37 4.67
CA HIS A 279 -8.38 8.65 3.88
C HIS A 279 -7.27 8.02 4.76
N SER A 280 -6.77 8.76 5.75
CA SER A 280 -5.70 8.31 6.65
C SER A 280 -6.09 7.17 7.58
N ILE A 281 -7.36 7.08 7.97
CA ILE A 281 -7.88 5.97 8.80
C ILE A 281 -8.30 4.76 7.96
N GLY A 282 -8.10 4.80 6.64
CA GLY A 282 -8.40 3.70 5.74
C GLY A 282 -9.86 3.63 5.28
N CYS A 283 -10.58 4.75 5.19
CA CYS A 283 -11.88 4.76 4.51
C CYS A 283 -11.73 4.84 2.98
N HIS A 284 -12.71 4.31 2.25
CA HIS A 284 -12.98 4.72 0.88
C HIS A 284 -13.76 6.03 0.90
N ALA A 285 -13.18 7.13 0.42
CA ALA A 285 -13.84 8.43 0.43
C ALA A 285 -14.14 8.91 -1.01
N MET A 286 -15.37 9.34 -1.23
CA MET A 286 -15.82 9.92 -2.50
C MET A 286 -16.55 11.23 -2.25
N LEU A 287 -16.14 12.29 -2.93
CA LEU A 287 -16.72 13.63 -2.77
C LEU A 287 -17.15 14.23 -4.11
N THR A 288 -18.32 14.87 -4.12
CA THR A 288 -18.80 15.65 -5.25
C THR A 288 -18.85 17.15 -4.92
N ASN A 289 -18.41 17.99 -5.85
CA ASN A 289 -18.50 19.45 -5.72
C ASN A 289 -18.64 20.13 -7.09
N SER A 290 -18.72 21.45 -7.13
CA SER A 290 -18.64 22.21 -8.37
C SER A 290 -17.22 22.16 -8.96
N ASN A 291 -17.10 22.32 -10.28
CA ASN A 291 -15.81 22.52 -10.93
C ASN A 291 -15.26 23.93 -10.65
N HIS A 292 -14.75 24.14 -9.43
CA HIS A 292 -14.21 25.42 -8.95
C HIS A 292 -12.71 25.27 -8.60
N PRO A 293 -11.83 26.24 -8.91
CA PRO A 293 -10.38 26.14 -8.64
C PRO A 293 -10.04 25.76 -7.20
N LEU A 294 -10.75 26.33 -6.22
CA LEU A 294 -10.57 25.99 -4.81
C LEU A 294 -10.78 24.49 -4.50
N VAL A 295 -11.69 23.79 -5.21
CA VAL A 295 -11.87 22.34 -5.04
C VAL A 295 -10.59 21.61 -5.49
N HIS A 296 -10.06 21.99 -6.65
CA HIS A 296 -8.80 21.41 -7.15
C HIS A 296 -7.64 21.69 -6.19
N ASP A 297 -7.58 22.89 -5.62
CA ASP A 297 -6.53 23.24 -4.65
C ASP A 297 -6.67 22.47 -3.33
N LEU A 298 -7.89 22.34 -2.78
CA LEU A 298 -8.15 21.66 -1.51
C LEU A 298 -7.90 20.15 -1.59
N TYR A 299 -8.17 19.52 -2.75
CA TYR A 299 -8.13 18.07 -2.93
C TYR A 299 -7.01 17.62 -3.90
N ASN A 300 -6.01 18.46 -4.15
CA ASN A 300 -4.95 18.25 -5.17
C ASN A 300 -4.15 16.94 -5.03
N SER A 301 -4.16 16.34 -3.84
CA SER A 301 -3.43 15.12 -3.51
C SER A 301 -4.22 13.84 -3.85
N TYR A 302 -5.45 13.98 -4.34
CA TYR A 302 -6.35 12.88 -4.67
C TYR A 302 -6.68 12.83 -6.16
N SER A 303 -7.33 11.76 -6.59
CA SER A 303 -7.83 11.66 -7.96
C SER A 303 -9.03 12.59 -8.14
N ILE A 304 -8.95 13.48 -9.13
CA ILE A 304 -9.99 14.45 -9.46
C ILE A 304 -10.44 14.24 -10.91
N GLU A 305 -11.73 13.92 -11.09
CA GLU A 305 -12.38 13.79 -12.39
C GLU A 305 -13.39 14.95 -12.58
N VAL A 306 -13.43 15.55 -13.78
CA VAL A 306 -14.45 16.57 -14.13
C VAL A 306 -15.55 15.91 -14.98
N ILE A 307 -16.78 15.99 -14.50
CA ILE A 307 -17.95 15.35 -15.08
C ILE A 307 -18.88 16.42 -15.67
N SER A 308 -19.24 16.27 -16.94
CA SER A 308 -20.23 17.14 -17.59
C SER A 308 -21.65 16.85 -17.09
N THR A 309 -22.34 17.85 -16.55
CA THR A 309 -23.71 17.75 -16.02
C THR A 309 -24.69 18.64 -16.80
N LYS A 310 -25.99 18.33 -16.76
CA LYS A 310 -27.05 19.16 -17.38
C LYS A 310 -27.80 19.94 -16.31
N ARG A 311 -27.52 21.25 -16.16
CA ARG A 311 -28.18 22.08 -15.15
C ARG A 311 -29.65 22.33 -15.52
N SER A 312 -30.56 21.79 -14.71
CA SER A 312 -32.02 21.83 -14.96
C SER A 312 -32.69 23.16 -14.56
N VAL A 313 -31.96 24.06 -13.88
CA VAL A 313 -32.53 25.21 -13.15
C VAL A 313 -32.51 26.52 -13.96
N SER A 314 -31.87 26.56 -15.13
CA SER A 314 -31.87 27.76 -15.99
C SER A 314 -33.20 27.93 -16.75
N CYS A 315 -33.77 29.15 -16.69
CA CYS A 315 -34.94 29.57 -17.48
C CYS A 315 -34.71 29.54 -18.99
N ARG A 316 -33.45 29.50 -19.48
CA ARG A 316 -33.12 29.37 -20.91
C ARG A 316 -32.54 27.98 -21.20
N SER A 317 -33.13 27.28 -22.17
CA SER A 317 -32.76 25.91 -22.55
C SER A 317 -31.32 25.78 -23.07
N THR A 318 -30.77 26.85 -23.66
CA THR A 318 -29.44 26.88 -24.31
C THR A 318 -28.25 27.07 -23.35
N THR A 319 -28.47 27.36 -22.07
CA THR A 319 -27.40 27.57 -21.05
C THR A 319 -27.31 26.45 -20.02
N ARG A 320 -27.89 25.28 -20.31
CA ARG A 320 -28.03 24.14 -19.37
C ARG A 320 -26.83 23.17 -19.38
N THR A 321 -25.61 23.68 -19.46
CA THR A 321 -24.37 22.89 -19.31
C THR A 321 -23.69 23.25 -17.99
N GLY A 322 -23.34 22.26 -17.19
CA GLY A 322 -22.57 22.40 -15.97
C GLY A 322 -21.40 21.41 -15.95
N GLU A 323 -20.46 21.68 -15.06
CA GLU A 323 -19.36 20.77 -14.77
C GLU A 323 -19.30 20.59 -13.25
N ASP A 324 -19.22 19.34 -12.84
CA ASP A 324 -19.08 18.91 -11.46
C ASP A 324 -17.75 18.18 -11.31
N THR A 325 -17.16 18.24 -10.15
CA THR A 325 -15.91 17.58 -9.81
C THR A 325 -16.21 16.37 -8.93
N LEU A 326 -15.64 15.23 -9.27
CA LEU A 326 -15.61 14.02 -8.46
C LEU A 326 -14.19 13.83 -7.92
N VAL A 327 -14.07 13.77 -6.60
CA VAL A 327 -12.83 13.48 -5.90
C VAL A 327 -12.95 12.08 -5.31
N THR A 328 -11.94 11.24 -5.53
CA THR A 328 -11.90 9.88 -4.96
C THR A 328 -10.58 9.63 -4.24
N ALA A 329 -10.66 9.05 -3.04
CA ALA A 329 -9.54 8.51 -2.30
C ALA A 329 -9.83 7.05 -1.94
N LYS A 330 -8.92 6.17 -2.35
CA LYS A 330 -8.92 4.77 -1.90
C LYS A 330 -8.20 4.70 -0.55
N PRO A 331 -8.54 3.76 0.34
CA PRO A 331 -7.82 3.58 1.60
C PRO A 331 -6.32 3.46 1.35
N LEU A 332 -5.53 4.09 2.21
CA LEU A 332 -4.12 3.74 2.33
C LEU A 332 -4.07 2.27 2.79
N PRO A 333 -3.12 1.47 2.29
CA PRO A 333 -2.94 0.14 2.83
C PRO A 333 -2.74 0.21 4.34
N ILE A 334 -3.52 -0.58 5.08
CA ILE A 334 -3.49 -0.61 6.54
C ILE A 334 -2.06 -0.90 7.00
N LEU A 335 -1.43 0.08 7.65
CA LEU A 335 -0.18 -0.14 8.37
C LEU A 335 -0.54 -0.88 9.65
N ILE A 336 0.01 -2.08 9.84
CA ILE A 336 -0.13 -2.78 11.12
C ILE A 336 0.57 -1.93 12.18
N GLU A 337 -0.12 -1.61 13.29
CA GLU A 337 0.45 -0.82 14.38
C GLU A 337 1.80 -1.41 14.81
N PRO A 338 2.83 -0.56 15.04
CA PRO A 338 4.11 -1.05 15.53
C PRO A 338 3.91 -1.76 16.87
N PRO A 339 4.71 -2.80 17.17
CA PRO A 339 4.58 -3.53 18.42
C PRO A 339 4.71 -2.57 19.62
N SER A 340 3.95 -2.87 20.69
CA SER A 340 3.96 -2.07 21.92
C SER A 340 5.39 -1.87 22.43
N PRO A 341 5.80 -0.63 22.78
CA PRO A 341 7.14 -0.35 23.30
C PRO A 341 7.46 -1.12 24.60
N ASP A 342 6.46 -1.69 25.27
CA ASP A 342 6.61 -2.42 26.54
C ASP A 342 7.12 -3.87 26.38
N SER A 343 7.28 -4.37 25.15
CA SER A 343 7.91 -5.68 24.91
C SER A 343 8.72 -5.66 23.61
N PRO A 344 9.98 -5.19 23.62
CA PRO A 344 10.82 -5.23 22.43
C PRO A 344 10.97 -6.68 21.97
N LEU A 345 10.46 -6.99 20.78
CA LEU A 345 10.59 -8.29 20.15
C LEU A 345 12.07 -8.57 19.88
N ARG A 346 12.68 -9.42 20.71
CA ARG A 346 14.10 -9.77 20.60
C ARG A 346 14.30 -10.97 19.67
N LEU A 347 15.38 -10.92 18.90
CA LEU A 347 15.91 -12.10 18.23
C LEU A 347 16.37 -13.10 19.29
N SER A 348 16.10 -14.39 19.08
CA SER A 348 16.67 -15.47 19.88
C SER A 348 18.19 -15.34 19.97
N GLU A 349 18.77 -15.60 21.15
CA GLU A 349 20.24 -15.61 21.35
C GLU A 349 20.93 -16.57 20.37
N GLN A 350 20.24 -17.63 19.95
CA GLN A 350 20.73 -18.58 18.97
C GLN A 350 21.11 -17.91 17.63
N VAL A 351 20.43 -16.84 17.21
CA VAL A 351 20.75 -16.10 15.97
C VAL A 351 22.20 -15.59 15.99
N SER A 352 22.71 -15.20 17.16
CA SER A 352 24.07 -14.70 17.32
C SER A 352 25.16 -15.76 17.09
N ARG A 353 24.79 -17.05 17.15
CA ARG A 353 25.71 -18.17 16.89
C ARG A 353 25.96 -18.39 15.39
N TYR A 354 25.20 -17.74 14.51
CA TYR A 354 25.45 -17.84 13.07
C TYR A 354 26.82 -17.25 12.70
N PRO A 355 27.69 -17.98 11.99
CA PRO A 355 29.03 -17.50 11.70
C PRO A 355 29.01 -16.27 10.79
N ALA A 356 29.64 -15.17 11.23
CA ALA A 356 29.66 -13.90 10.52
C ALA A 356 29.97 -14.04 9.02
N THR A 357 29.19 -13.37 8.17
CA THR A 357 29.21 -13.59 6.72
C THR A 357 30.06 -12.53 6.00
N ARG A 358 30.80 -12.94 4.96
CA ARG A 358 31.39 -12.04 3.95
C ARG A 358 30.65 -12.10 2.61
N PHE A 359 29.40 -12.51 2.68
CA PHE A 359 28.51 -12.61 1.54
C PHE A 359 27.97 -11.22 1.19
N MET A 360 28.10 -10.83 -0.07
CA MET A 360 27.61 -9.56 -0.59
C MET A 360 26.08 -9.56 -0.51
N GLY A 361 25.46 -8.46 -0.06
CA GLY A 361 24.00 -8.39 0.06
C GLY A 361 23.41 -9.10 1.29
N SER A 362 24.25 -9.71 2.15
CA SER A 362 23.78 -10.38 3.38
C SER A 362 22.92 -9.47 4.26
N LYS A 363 21.75 -9.97 4.66
CA LYS A 363 20.76 -9.27 5.50
C LYS A 363 21.04 -9.34 7.00
N GLN A 364 22.23 -9.78 7.40
CA GLN A 364 22.63 -9.92 8.81
C GLN A 364 22.40 -8.65 9.64
N LYS A 365 22.61 -7.46 9.07
CA LYS A 365 22.40 -6.17 9.76
C LYS A 365 20.94 -5.74 9.84
N LEU A 366 20.05 -6.40 9.11
CA LEU A 366 18.64 -6.04 8.96
C LEU A 366 17.70 -7.02 9.68
N LEU A 367 18.22 -8.08 10.30
CA LEU A 367 17.40 -9.13 10.93
C LEU A 367 16.45 -8.60 11.99
N THR A 368 16.90 -7.65 12.83
CA THR A 368 16.04 -7.06 13.87
C THR A 368 14.88 -6.29 13.24
N ASN A 369 15.15 -5.47 12.22
CA ASN A 369 14.11 -4.74 11.50
C ASN A 369 13.15 -5.68 10.77
N LEU A 370 13.70 -6.74 10.15
CA LEU A 370 12.91 -7.75 9.45
C LEU A 370 11.98 -8.48 10.43
N TRP A 371 12.50 -8.89 11.60
CA TRP A 371 11.72 -9.57 12.62
C TRP A 371 10.67 -8.66 13.27
N ASP A 372 10.98 -7.37 13.49
CA ASP A 372 10.00 -6.39 14.00
C ASP A 372 8.76 -6.26 13.11
N VAL A 373 8.97 -6.35 11.80
CA VAL A 373 7.88 -6.35 10.83
C VAL A 373 7.16 -7.70 10.82
N LEU A 374 7.91 -8.80 10.78
CA LEU A 374 7.33 -10.13 10.59
C LEU A 374 6.61 -10.68 11.82
N SER A 375 7.08 -10.36 13.01
CA SER A 375 6.46 -10.78 14.27
C SER A 375 5.04 -10.24 14.49
N ARG A 376 4.57 -9.34 13.62
CA ARG A 376 3.19 -8.84 13.57
C ARG A 376 2.21 -9.85 12.97
N PHE A 377 2.71 -10.86 12.28
CA PHE A 377 1.91 -11.91 11.66
C PHE A 377 2.00 -13.21 12.45
N ASP A 378 0.91 -13.98 12.48
CA ASP A 378 0.93 -15.36 12.94
C ASP A 378 1.28 -16.28 11.76
N PHE A 379 2.37 -17.03 11.90
CA PHE A 379 2.86 -17.96 10.89
C PHE A 379 3.77 -19.00 11.54
N ASN A 380 3.74 -20.23 11.04
CA ASN A 380 4.55 -21.34 11.58
C ASN A 380 5.53 -21.92 10.57
N SER A 381 5.28 -21.70 9.28
CA SER A 381 6.08 -22.21 8.17
C SER A 381 6.52 -21.09 7.22
N VAL A 382 7.78 -21.14 6.81
CA VAL A 382 8.43 -20.13 5.96
C VAL A 382 9.13 -20.79 4.79
N VAL A 383 8.96 -20.24 3.60
CA VAL A 383 9.86 -20.45 2.47
C VAL A 383 10.75 -19.21 2.30
N ASP A 384 12.07 -19.38 2.36
CA ASP A 384 13.07 -18.34 2.08
C ASP A 384 13.59 -18.53 0.66
N LEU A 385 13.06 -17.76 -0.29
CA LEU A 385 13.50 -17.75 -1.68
C LEU A 385 14.70 -16.82 -1.82
N PHE A 386 15.71 -17.28 -2.58
CA PHE A 386 16.98 -16.56 -2.77
C PHE A 386 17.78 -16.42 -1.47
N SER A 387 17.86 -17.53 -0.71
CA SER A 387 18.41 -17.54 0.67
C SER A 387 19.84 -17.01 0.81
N GLY A 388 20.65 -17.00 -0.26
CA GLY A 388 21.96 -16.36 -0.30
C GLY A 388 22.90 -16.85 0.80
N SER A 389 23.21 -15.98 1.78
CA SER A 389 24.09 -16.35 2.88
C SER A 389 23.46 -17.32 3.89
N GLY A 390 22.16 -17.58 3.82
CA GLY A 390 21.39 -18.45 4.72
C GLY A 390 21.02 -17.84 6.07
N ILE A 391 21.43 -16.60 6.36
CA ILE A 391 21.23 -15.97 7.67
C ILE A 391 19.75 -15.71 8.00
N VAL A 392 18.93 -15.37 7.00
CA VAL A 392 17.50 -15.10 7.20
C VAL A 392 16.75 -16.40 7.49
N SER A 393 16.97 -17.44 6.67
CA SER A 393 16.55 -18.82 6.99
C SER A 393 16.93 -19.26 8.41
N TYR A 394 18.18 -19.02 8.81
CA TYR A 394 18.66 -19.38 10.15
C TYR A 394 17.95 -18.60 11.26
N MET A 395 17.68 -17.31 11.04
CA MET A 395 16.89 -16.49 11.96
C MET A 395 15.48 -17.07 12.12
N PHE A 396 14.79 -17.43 11.04
CA PHE A 396 13.46 -18.05 11.15
C PHE A 396 13.48 -19.36 11.94
N LYS A 397 14.48 -20.21 11.67
CA LYS A 397 14.68 -21.46 12.43
C LYS A 397 14.86 -21.18 13.92
N ALA A 398 15.71 -20.20 14.26
CA ALA A 398 16.01 -19.81 15.64
C ALA A 398 14.80 -19.19 16.37
N GLN A 399 13.85 -18.62 15.63
CA GLN A 399 12.56 -18.14 16.12
C GLN A 399 11.47 -19.23 16.11
N GLY A 400 11.86 -20.51 16.00
CA GLY A 400 10.96 -21.66 16.15
C GLY A 400 10.10 -21.99 14.92
N LYS A 401 10.37 -21.37 13.77
CA LYS A 401 9.60 -21.58 12.54
C LYS A 401 10.13 -22.79 11.77
N GLN A 402 9.24 -23.47 11.05
CA GLN A 402 9.65 -24.42 10.01
C GLN A 402 10.19 -23.64 8.81
N VAL A 403 11.36 -24.02 8.30
CA VAL A 403 12.03 -23.30 7.22
C VAL A 403 12.32 -24.20 6.03
N ILE A 404 11.91 -23.75 4.85
CA ILE A 404 12.36 -24.28 3.56
C ILE A 404 13.19 -23.19 2.89
N SER A 405 14.51 -23.36 2.86
CA SER A 405 15.40 -22.42 2.19
C SER A 405 15.62 -22.85 0.74
N ASN A 406 15.57 -21.90 -0.19
CA ASN A 406 15.81 -22.14 -1.60
C ASN A 406 16.82 -21.15 -2.18
N ASP A 407 17.74 -21.66 -2.99
CA ASP A 407 18.62 -20.85 -3.82
C ASP A 407 19.06 -21.68 -5.03
N TYR A 408 19.37 -21.02 -6.14
CA TYR A 408 19.88 -21.71 -7.31
C TYR A 408 21.39 -22.01 -7.18
N MET A 409 22.14 -21.21 -6.40
CA MET A 409 23.57 -21.39 -6.16
C MET A 409 23.84 -22.56 -5.21
N ALA A 410 24.79 -23.42 -5.59
CA ALA A 410 25.24 -24.54 -4.78
C ALA A 410 25.80 -24.09 -3.43
N MET A 411 26.59 -23.00 -3.40
CA MET A 411 27.19 -22.51 -2.15
C MET A 411 26.12 -22.12 -1.11
N SER A 412 25.03 -21.47 -1.55
CA SER A 412 23.93 -21.04 -0.69
C SER A 412 23.15 -22.25 -0.14
N ALA A 413 22.91 -23.25 -0.99
CA ALA A 413 22.30 -24.51 -0.59
C ALA A 413 23.18 -25.28 0.42
N VAL A 414 24.50 -25.30 0.24
CA VAL A 414 25.43 -25.94 1.19
C VAL A 414 25.38 -25.26 2.56
N PHE A 415 25.35 -23.93 2.63
CA PHE A 415 25.25 -23.19 3.90
C PHE A 415 23.97 -23.53 4.65
N THR A 416 22.84 -23.52 3.96
CA THR A 416 21.54 -23.81 4.57
C THR A 416 21.38 -25.29 4.89
N LYS A 417 21.98 -26.19 4.12
CA LYS A 417 22.06 -27.62 4.47
C LYS A 417 22.81 -27.82 5.80
N ALA A 418 23.93 -27.13 5.98
CA ALA A 418 24.78 -27.26 7.16
C ALA A 418 24.20 -26.64 8.44
N MET A 419 23.51 -25.49 8.34
CA MET A 419 23.10 -24.70 9.52
C MET A 419 21.58 -24.58 9.70
N VAL A 420 20.79 -24.76 8.64
CA VAL A 420 19.32 -24.64 8.70
C VAL A 420 18.65 -26.02 8.70
N GLU A 421 18.93 -26.86 7.72
CA GLU A 421 18.34 -28.20 7.64
C GLU A 421 18.89 -29.14 8.73
N ASN A 422 20.21 -29.11 8.94
CA ASN A 422 20.88 -29.92 9.95
C ASN A 422 20.37 -29.62 11.38
N GLN A 423 19.98 -30.67 12.11
CA GLN A 423 19.42 -30.56 13.46
C GLN A 423 20.50 -30.72 14.53
N ASP A 424 21.38 -31.72 14.40
CA ASP A 424 22.24 -32.17 15.50
C ASP A 424 23.63 -32.65 15.05
N THR A 425 23.85 -32.86 13.76
CA THR A 425 25.09 -33.42 13.27
C THR A 425 26.19 -32.37 13.33
N VAL A 426 27.32 -32.71 13.95
CA VAL A 426 28.53 -31.89 14.00
C VAL A 426 29.67 -32.62 13.32
N LEU A 427 30.67 -31.89 12.83
CA LEU A 427 31.92 -32.46 12.33
C LEU A 427 32.99 -32.39 13.44
N PRO A 428 33.33 -33.51 14.11
CA PRO A 428 34.27 -33.49 15.22
C PRO A 428 35.66 -32.97 14.79
N ARG A 429 36.33 -32.23 15.67
CA ARG A 429 37.64 -31.61 15.37
C ARG A 429 38.67 -32.61 14.84
N LYS A 430 38.72 -33.83 15.40
CA LYS A 430 39.62 -34.90 14.94
C LYS A 430 39.35 -35.26 13.47
N LYS A 431 38.09 -35.49 13.12
CA LYS A 431 37.67 -35.81 11.75
C LYS A 431 37.94 -34.63 10.80
N ALA A 432 37.72 -33.39 11.26
CA ALA A 432 38.10 -32.20 10.49
C ALA A 432 39.62 -32.09 10.25
N GLN A 433 40.46 -32.52 11.20
CA GLN A 433 41.90 -32.58 11.02
C GLN A 433 42.32 -33.68 10.04
N GLU A 434 41.63 -34.82 10.04
CA GLU A 434 41.86 -35.90 9.07
C GLU A 434 41.60 -35.43 7.63
N LEU A 435 40.63 -34.54 7.40
CA LEU A 435 40.38 -33.95 6.07
C LEU A 435 41.54 -33.10 5.53
N LEU A 436 42.47 -32.66 6.38
CA LEU A 436 43.66 -31.90 5.96
C LEU A 436 44.82 -32.80 5.52
N VAL A 437 44.71 -34.12 5.71
CA VAL A 437 45.76 -35.08 5.37
C VAL A 437 45.67 -35.42 3.88
N ASP A 438 46.81 -35.34 3.19
CA ASP A 438 46.89 -35.65 1.77
C ASP A 438 46.83 -37.18 1.55
N HIS A 439 45.80 -37.62 0.84
CA HIS A 439 45.58 -39.01 0.43
C HIS A 439 45.65 -39.19 -1.10
N GLY A 440 46.14 -38.16 -1.81
CA GLY A 440 46.11 -38.07 -3.27
C GLY A 440 44.94 -37.20 -3.75
N THR A 441 45.22 -36.35 -4.74
CA THR A 441 44.24 -35.43 -5.34
C THR A 441 44.36 -35.46 -6.87
N ASP A 442 43.41 -34.85 -7.57
CA ASP A 442 43.46 -34.66 -9.03
C ASP A 442 44.21 -33.38 -9.46
N ASP A 443 44.72 -32.61 -8.49
CA ASP A 443 45.41 -31.32 -8.63
C ASP A 443 44.66 -30.30 -9.50
N PHE A 444 43.33 -30.38 -9.57
CA PHE A 444 42.52 -29.55 -10.45
C PHE A 444 42.65 -28.06 -10.10
N VAL A 445 42.53 -27.68 -8.83
CA VAL A 445 42.61 -26.28 -8.40
C VAL A 445 44.04 -25.77 -8.57
N THR A 446 45.02 -26.57 -8.18
CA THR A 446 46.45 -26.30 -8.33
C THR A 446 46.82 -26.01 -9.78
N THR A 447 46.33 -26.82 -10.72
CA THR A 447 46.62 -26.65 -12.15
C THR A 447 45.80 -25.51 -12.76
N THR A 448 44.50 -25.46 -12.47
CA THR A 448 43.55 -24.57 -13.15
C THR A 448 43.63 -23.14 -12.64
N PHE A 449 43.86 -22.93 -11.34
CA PHE A 449 43.82 -21.61 -10.70
C PHE A 449 45.21 -21.14 -10.21
N LYS A 450 46.27 -21.72 -10.77
CA LYS A 450 47.66 -21.32 -10.51
C LYS A 450 47.85 -19.81 -10.71
N ASP A 451 48.55 -19.17 -9.77
CA ASP A 451 48.87 -17.73 -9.76
C ASP A 451 47.66 -16.78 -9.76
N LEU A 452 46.43 -17.27 -9.53
CA LEU A 452 45.22 -16.44 -9.55
C LEU A 452 44.82 -15.91 -8.15
N TYR A 453 44.46 -16.82 -7.24
CA TYR A 453 43.78 -16.46 -5.99
C TYR A 453 44.57 -16.75 -4.72
N TYR A 454 45.27 -17.88 -4.69
CA TYR A 454 46.00 -18.39 -3.54
C TYR A 454 47.41 -18.86 -3.94
N SER A 455 48.28 -19.09 -2.96
CA SER A 455 49.60 -19.69 -3.20
C SER A 455 49.49 -21.15 -3.65
N ASP A 456 50.55 -21.70 -4.24
CA ASP A 456 50.59 -23.10 -4.65
C ASP A 456 50.28 -24.06 -3.48
N SER A 457 50.79 -23.78 -2.29
CA SER A 457 50.50 -24.57 -1.08
C SER A 457 49.03 -24.50 -0.64
N ASP A 458 48.39 -23.35 -0.79
CA ASP A 458 46.97 -23.19 -0.44
C ASP A 458 46.09 -23.81 -1.52
N ASN A 459 46.44 -23.70 -2.81
CA ASN A 459 45.73 -24.38 -3.89
C ASN A 459 45.77 -25.91 -3.71
N HIS A 460 46.94 -26.47 -3.39
CA HIS A 460 47.10 -27.90 -3.10
C HIS A 460 46.22 -28.32 -1.91
N LEU A 461 46.21 -27.53 -0.84
CA LEU A 461 45.37 -27.82 0.32
C LEU A 461 43.86 -27.74 -0.01
N ILE A 462 43.44 -26.86 -0.92
CA ILE A 462 42.07 -26.83 -1.42
C ILE A 462 41.76 -28.11 -2.19
N ASP A 463 42.68 -28.62 -3.01
CA ASP A 463 42.52 -29.91 -3.71
C ASP A 463 42.39 -31.07 -2.71
N VAL A 464 43.27 -31.15 -1.71
CA VAL A 464 43.20 -32.17 -0.64
C VAL A 464 41.86 -32.13 0.08
N LEU A 465 41.45 -30.94 0.54
CA LEU A 465 40.17 -30.78 1.22
C LEU A 465 39.00 -31.14 0.32
N ARG A 466 39.02 -30.74 -0.97
CA ARG A 466 37.94 -31.06 -1.90
C ARG A 466 37.81 -32.56 -2.11
N ALA A 467 38.93 -33.26 -2.34
CA ALA A 467 38.95 -34.71 -2.52
C ALA A 467 38.44 -35.43 -1.26
N ASN A 468 38.96 -35.07 -0.09
CA ASN A 468 38.58 -35.72 1.17
C ASN A 468 37.13 -35.44 1.58
N ILE A 469 36.62 -34.23 1.34
CA ILE A 469 35.22 -33.88 1.66
C ILE A 469 34.26 -34.70 0.79
N LYS A 470 34.61 -34.99 -0.46
CA LYS A 470 33.79 -35.78 -1.39
C LYS A 470 33.52 -37.20 -0.89
N GLU A 471 34.44 -37.77 -0.11
CA GLU A 471 34.34 -39.11 0.48
C GLU A 471 33.50 -39.16 1.77
N LEU A 472 33.00 -38.02 2.27
CA LEU A 472 32.14 -37.99 3.46
C LEU A 472 30.73 -38.52 3.13
N GLU A 473 30.39 -39.68 3.67
CA GLU A 473 29.07 -40.31 3.47
C GLU A 473 27.92 -39.55 4.15
N ASN A 474 28.15 -38.95 5.33
CA ASN A 474 27.12 -38.20 6.02
C ASN A 474 26.91 -36.84 5.33
N PRO A 475 25.70 -36.55 4.82
CA PRO A 475 25.44 -35.34 4.05
C PRO A 475 25.59 -34.05 4.86
N TYR A 476 25.38 -34.09 6.17
CA TYR A 476 25.51 -32.93 7.05
C TYR A 476 26.97 -32.69 7.44
N GLU A 477 27.76 -33.73 7.72
CA GLU A 477 29.21 -33.58 7.88
C GLU A 477 29.86 -33.03 6.61
N HIS A 478 29.47 -33.56 5.44
CA HIS A 478 29.88 -33.04 4.14
C HIS A 478 29.53 -31.55 4.00
N ALA A 479 28.28 -31.16 4.31
CA ALA A 479 27.84 -29.77 4.22
C ALA A 479 28.59 -28.84 5.19
N ILE A 480 28.91 -29.30 6.40
CA ILE A 480 29.71 -28.55 7.38
C ILE A 480 31.13 -28.34 6.85
N ALA A 481 31.78 -29.41 6.39
CA ALA A 481 33.14 -29.34 5.86
C ALA A 481 33.20 -28.42 4.63
N MET A 482 32.28 -28.58 3.68
CA MET A 482 32.23 -27.74 2.48
C MET A 482 31.93 -26.28 2.82
N THR A 483 31.01 -26.02 3.76
CA THR A 483 30.78 -24.66 4.30
C THR A 483 32.05 -24.07 4.88
N ALA A 484 32.80 -24.85 5.67
CA ALA A 484 34.03 -24.40 6.30
C ALA A 484 35.13 -24.08 5.27
N LEU A 485 35.29 -24.93 4.24
CA LEU A 485 36.22 -24.70 3.13
C LEU A 485 35.87 -23.43 2.35
N ILE A 486 34.61 -23.28 1.91
CA ILE A 486 34.14 -22.09 1.21
C ILE A 486 34.41 -20.83 2.04
N ARG A 487 34.09 -20.87 3.34
CA ARG A 487 34.32 -19.74 4.24
C ARG A 487 35.79 -19.43 4.43
N ALA A 488 36.66 -20.44 4.55
CA ALA A 488 38.11 -20.26 4.62
C ALA A 488 38.64 -19.56 3.36
N CYS A 489 38.21 -20.01 2.17
CA CYS A 489 38.55 -19.38 0.90
C CYS A 489 38.08 -17.91 0.84
N ILE A 490 36.81 -17.63 1.16
CA ILE A 490 36.25 -16.27 1.17
C ILE A 490 37.00 -15.37 2.17
N LYS A 491 37.28 -15.86 3.38
CA LYS A 491 37.93 -15.06 4.43
C LYS A 491 39.40 -14.78 4.12
N LYS A 492 40.10 -15.72 3.49
CA LYS A 492 41.49 -15.57 3.01
C LYS A 492 41.60 -14.74 1.73
N ARG A 493 40.48 -14.37 1.11
CA ARG A 493 40.43 -13.45 -0.03
C ARG A 493 40.14 -12.01 0.42
N PRO A 494 40.87 -10.99 -0.07
CA PRO A 494 40.49 -9.61 0.19
C PRO A 494 39.08 -9.34 -0.39
N ARG A 495 38.25 -8.59 0.35
CA ARG A 495 36.80 -8.40 0.07
C ARG A 495 35.93 -9.67 -0.06
N GLY A 496 36.48 -10.88 -0.03
CA GLY A 496 35.73 -12.13 -0.14
C GLY A 496 35.09 -12.41 -1.50
N ILE A 497 35.62 -11.82 -2.59
CA ILE A 497 35.12 -12.02 -3.96
C ILE A 497 36.27 -12.37 -4.92
N PHE A 498 35.94 -13.01 -6.03
CA PHE A 498 36.89 -13.59 -6.98
C PHE A 498 36.94 -12.82 -8.31
N THR A 499 36.54 -11.54 -8.33
CA THR A 499 36.50 -10.73 -9.56
C THR A 499 37.84 -10.12 -9.99
N TYR A 500 38.91 -10.40 -9.26
CA TYR A 500 40.26 -9.91 -9.51
C TYR A 500 41.29 -10.90 -8.95
N VAL A 501 42.52 -10.84 -9.47
CA VAL A 501 43.66 -11.68 -9.04
C VAL A 501 44.63 -10.91 -8.14
N GLY A 502 45.51 -11.62 -7.43
CA GLY A 502 46.54 -11.03 -6.57
C GLY A 502 45.99 -10.35 -5.30
N HIS A 503 46.80 -9.55 -4.60
CA HIS A 503 46.49 -9.00 -3.26
C HIS A 503 45.84 -7.60 -3.26
N ARG A 504 45.13 -7.25 -4.35
CA ARG A 504 44.43 -5.95 -4.40
C ARG A 504 43.41 -5.85 -3.27
N TYR A 505 43.35 -4.71 -2.59
CA TYR A 505 42.47 -4.47 -1.43
C TYR A 505 42.80 -5.27 -0.16
N ASP A 506 44.01 -5.82 -0.05
CA ASP A 506 44.52 -6.34 1.21
C ASP A 506 44.58 -5.20 2.26
N ASP A 507 43.86 -5.39 3.36
CA ASP A 507 43.71 -4.46 4.47
C ASP A 507 44.49 -4.93 5.72
N GLY A 508 45.29 -6.00 5.62
CA GLY A 508 46.14 -6.51 6.68
C GLY A 508 45.39 -7.18 7.85
N ARG A 509 44.08 -7.42 7.72
CA ARG A 509 43.25 -8.05 8.75
C ARG A 509 43.71 -9.46 9.10
N ARG A 510 43.41 -9.89 10.35
CA ARG A 510 43.85 -11.19 10.90
C ARG A 510 43.52 -12.36 9.97
N ASP A 511 42.32 -12.39 9.39
CA ASP A 511 41.91 -13.48 8.49
C ASP A 511 42.90 -13.71 7.33
N LEU A 512 43.42 -12.64 6.71
CA LEU A 512 44.33 -12.78 5.56
C LEU A 512 45.69 -13.38 5.95
N LYS A 513 46.06 -13.28 7.23
CA LYS A 513 47.33 -13.77 7.78
C LYS A 513 47.26 -15.22 8.26
N LYS A 514 46.07 -15.76 8.51
CA LYS A 514 45.88 -17.15 8.95
C LYS A 514 46.20 -18.13 7.83
N SER A 515 46.73 -19.30 8.16
CA SER A 515 46.85 -20.39 7.20
C SER A 515 45.46 -20.86 6.75
N LEU A 516 45.34 -21.42 5.55
CA LEU A 516 44.06 -21.94 5.09
C LEU A 516 43.56 -23.09 5.99
N ALA A 517 44.47 -23.95 6.48
CA ALA A 517 44.16 -25.01 7.44
C ALA A 517 43.60 -24.47 8.78
N GLU A 518 44.22 -23.44 9.37
CA GLU A 518 43.72 -22.80 10.60
C GLU A 518 42.31 -22.23 10.35
N GLN A 519 42.12 -21.53 9.23
CA GLN A 519 40.80 -21.00 8.88
C GLN A 519 39.76 -22.10 8.67
N PHE A 520 40.10 -23.20 8.02
CA PHE A 520 39.19 -24.32 7.81
C PHE A 520 38.69 -24.86 9.16
N LEU A 521 39.61 -25.22 10.07
CA LEU A 521 39.27 -25.77 11.38
C LEU A 521 38.42 -24.80 12.23
N GLU A 522 38.77 -23.52 12.26
CA GLU A 522 37.97 -22.52 12.98
C GLU A 522 36.57 -22.33 12.38
N ASN A 523 36.43 -22.43 11.06
CA ASN A 523 35.10 -22.37 10.44
C ASN A 523 34.30 -23.65 10.69
N VAL A 524 34.92 -24.83 10.79
CA VAL A 524 34.22 -26.06 11.23
C VAL A 524 33.65 -25.85 12.63
N GLU A 525 34.46 -25.36 13.58
CA GLU A 525 34.01 -25.08 14.94
C GLU A 525 32.88 -24.05 14.97
N ALA A 526 33.02 -22.96 14.22
CA ALA A 526 31.97 -21.94 14.15
C ALA A 526 30.66 -22.49 13.58
N VAL A 527 30.72 -23.34 12.55
CA VAL A 527 29.53 -23.98 11.98
C VAL A 527 28.91 -24.97 12.96
N ASN A 528 29.72 -25.81 13.62
CA ASN A 528 29.24 -26.74 14.65
C ASN A 528 28.48 -26.02 15.77
N VAL A 529 28.99 -24.88 16.26
CA VAL A 529 28.33 -24.04 17.28
C VAL A 529 26.97 -23.49 16.81
N ALA A 530 26.81 -23.32 15.50
CA ALA A 530 25.57 -22.85 14.90
C ALA A 530 24.55 -23.97 14.68
N VAL A 531 24.94 -25.26 14.71
CA VAL A 531 24.00 -26.39 14.58
C VAL A 531 23.13 -26.49 15.83
N PHE A 532 21.83 -26.60 15.63
CA PHE A 532 20.85 -26.85 16.69
C PHE A 532 19.53 -27.36 16.11
N ASP A 533 18.76 -28.06 16.93
CA ASP A 533 17.42 -28.52 16.59
C ASP A 533 16.36 -27.55 17.13
N ASN A 534 15.39 -27.19 16.28
CA ASN A 534 14.22 -26.40 16.68
C ASN A 534 12.93 -27.23 16.72
N GLY A 535 13.03 -28.56 16.55
CA GLY A 535 11.91 -29.49 16.54
C GLY A 535 11.02 -29.39 15.29
N LYS A 536 11.48 -28.71 14.22
CA LYS A 536 10.72 -28.53 12.98
C LYS A 536 11.41 -29.23 11.80
N PRO A 537 10.65 -29.76 10.83
CA PRO A 537 11.19 -30.38 9.62
C PRO A 537 11.63 -29.30 8.62
N ASN A 538 12.84 -28.77 8.84
CA ASN A 538 13.47 -27.79 7.96
C ASN A 538 14.06 -28.47 6.72
N ARG A 539 14.22 -27.74 5.61
CA ARG A 539 14.79 -28.28 4.34
C ARG A 539 15.61 -27.23 3.60
N SER A 540 16.71 -27.67 2.98
CA SER A 540 17.48 -26.90 2.02
C SER A 540 17.29 -27.45 0.61
N ILE A 541 16.91 -26.58 -0.33
CA ILE A 541 16.61 -26.94 -1.72
C ILE A 541 17.44 -26.10 -2.68
N ARG A 542 18.35 -26.76 -3.40
CA ARG A 542 19.03 -26.15 -4.55
C ARG A 542 18.11 -26.17 -5.77
N GLY A 543 17.78 -25.01 -6.32
CA GLY A 543 16.97 -24.92 -7.53
C GLY A 543 16.46 -23.50 -7.81
N ASP A 544 15.88 -23.32 -9.00
CA ASP A 544 15.25 -22.06 -9.41
C ASP A 544 14.00 -21.78 -8.57
N ALA A 545 13.98 -20.63 -7.89
CA ALA A 545 12.85 -20.16 -7.08
C ALA A 545 11.54 -20.11 -7.88
N LEU A 546 11.60 -19.78 -9.17
CA LEU A 546 10.44 -19.76 -10.06
C LEU A 546 9.91 -21.14 -10.42
N ARG A 547 10.60 -22.22 -10.05
CA ARG A 547 10.19 -23.62 -10.31
C ARG A 547 9.90 -24.40 -9.04
N LEU A 548 10.07 -23.80 -7.86
CA LEU A 548 9.72 -24.43 -6.60
C LEU A 548 8.20 -24.67 -6.54
N THR A 549 7.80 -25.93 -6.39
CA THR A 549 6.40 -26.38 -6.36
C THR A 549 6.17 -27.34 -5.20
N GLY A 550 4.91 -27.60 -4.84
CA GLY A 550 4.55 -28.53 -3.77
C GLY A 550 4.78 -28.01 -2.35
N VAL A 551 5.05 -26.70 -2.19
CA VAL A 551 5.17 -26.02 -0.90
C VAL A 551 4.00 -25.04 -0.72
N LYS A 552 3.38 -25.05 0.47
CA LYS A 552 2.32 -24.11 0.87
C LYS A 552 2.65 -23.55 2.26
N PRO A 553 3.62 -22.63 2.35
CA PRO A 553 3.98 -22.04 3.63
C PRO A 553 2.94 -20.98 4.03
N ASP A 554 2.93 -20.65 5.32
CA ASP A 554 2.19 -19.50 5.84
C ASP A 554 2.83 -18.19 5.35
N LEU A 555 4.18 -18.17 5.23
CA LEU A 555 4.95 -17.01 4.82
C LEU A 555 6.01 -17.34 3.76
N VAL A 556 6.19 -16.43 2.80
CA VAL A 556 7.27 -16.45 1.81
C VAL A 556 8.11 -15.19 1.93
N TYR A 557 9.39 -15.37 2.27
CA TYR A 557 10.39 -14.33 2.25
C TYR A 557 11.17 -14.38 0.93
N MET A 558 11.43 -13.22 0.33
CA MET A 558 12.14 -13.09 -0.94
C MET A 558 13.24 -12.02 -0.84
N ASP A 559 14.47 -12.40 -1.21
CA ASP A 559 15.60 -11.47 -1.37
C ASP A 559 16.25 -11.63 -2.77
N PRO A 560 15.52 -11.33 -3.85
CA PRO A 560 16.00 -11.61 -5.19
C PRO A 560 17.17 -10.70 -5.59
N PRO A 561 18.00 -11.11 -6.57
CA PRO A 561 18.97 -10.22 -7.19
C PRO A 561 18.30 -8.97 -7.75
N TYR A 562 18.83 -7.78 -7.43
CA TYR A 562 18.23 -6.53 -7.90
C TYR A 562 18.59 -6.23 -9.35
N TYR A 563 17.63 -5.83 -10.18
CA TYR A 563 17.95 -5.15 -11.43
C TYR A 563 18.23 -3.67 -11.12
N SER A 564 19.44 -3.20 -11.43
CA SER A 564 19.81 -1.78 -11.31
C SER A 564 20.62 -1.35 -12.52
N PRO A 565 20.35 -0.18 -13.13
CA PRO A 565 21.17 0.35 -14.23
C PRO A 565 22.64 0.61 -13.83
N LEU A 566 22.92 0.67 -12.52
CA LEU A 566 24.19 1.12 -11.96
C LEU A 566 25.05 0.00 -11.36
N SER A 567 24.54 -1.24 -11.28
CA SER A 567 25.26 -2.37 -10.67
C SER A 567 24.83 -3.68 -11.31
N ASP A 568 25.78 -4.57 -11.58
CA ASP A 568 25.55 -5.83 -12.29
C ASP A 568 24.99 -6.97 -11.40
N ASN A 569 24.90 -6.80 -10.07
CA ASN A 569 24.33 -7.75 -9.06
C ASN A 569 24.55 -9.25 -9.35
N GLU A 570 25.67 -9.56 -10.00
CA GLU A 570 25.93 -10.86 -10.59
C GLU A 570 26.70 -11.74 -9.59
N TYR A 571 25.96 -12.43 -8.73
CA TYR A 571 26.53 -13.24 -7.64
C TYR A 571 27.41 -14.37 -8.16
N VAL A 572 26.95 -15.14 -9.15
CA VAL A 572 27.71 -16.26 -9.75
C VAL A 572 29.08 -15.81 -10.20
N ARG A 573 29.17 -14.69 -10.92
CA ARG A 573 30.46 -14.18 -11.41
C ARG A 573 31.40 -13.79 -10.26
N ARG A 574 30.85 -13.21 -9.18
CA ARG A 574 31.64 -12.74 -8.02
C ARG A 574 32.14 -13.89 -7.15
N TYR A 575 31.36 -14.97 -7.08
CA TYR A 575 31.60 -16.13 -6.24
C TYR A 575 31.97 -17.39 -7.02
N HIS A 576 32.23 -17.30 -8.33
CA HIS A 576 32.41 -18.46 -9.22
C HIS A 576 33.40 -19.50 -8.69
N PHE A 577 34.50 -19.09 -8.07
CA PHE A 577 35.48 -20.03 -7.52
C PHE A 577 34.88 -20.90 -6.41
N VAL A 578 34.19 -20.29 -5.45
CA VAL A 578 33.57 -21.00 -4.31
C VAL A 578 32.23 -21.65 -4.66
N GLU A 579 31.51 -21.12 -5.65
CA GLU A 579 30.38 -21.81 -6.27
C GLU A 579 30.89 -23.09 -6.98
N GLY A 580 32.04 -23.00 -7.65
CA GLY A 580 32.76 -24.13 -8.24
C GLY A 580 33.09 -25.20 -7.21
N LEU A 581 33.67 -24.82 -6.07
CA LEU A 581 33.93 -25.74 -4.96
C LEU A 581 32.64 -26.44 -4.49
N ALA A 582 31.55 -25.70 -4.33
CA ALA A 582 30.28 -26.24 -3.85
C ALA A 582 29.63 -27.24 -4.83
N CYS A 583 29.93 -27.14 -6.13
CA CYS A 583 29.39 -28.05 -7.15
C CYS A 583 30.44 -28.95 -7.83
N ASP A 584 31.67 -28.99 -7.30
CA ASP A 584 32.82 -29.70 -7.90
C ASP A 584 32.99 -29.36 -9.40
N TRP A 585 32.75 -28.09 -9.76
CA TRP A 585 32.72 -27.56 -11.13
C TRP A 585 31.79 -28.33 -12.10
N GLN A 586 30.82 -29.09 -11.59
CA GLN A 586 29.85 -29.81 -12.41
C GLN A 586 28.68 -28.90 -12.83
N GLY A 587 28.32 -28.97 -14.12
CA GLY A 587 27.16 -28.23 -14.66
C GLY A 587 27.38 -26.72 -14.79
N VAL A 588 28.63 -26.25 -14.76
CA VAL A 588 29.00 -24.83 -14.94
C VAL A 588 29.87 -24.64 -16.17
N GLU A 589 29.74 -23.49 -16.84
CA GLU A 589 30.54 -23.15 -18.02
C GLU A 589 31.63 -22.13 -17.63
N MET A 590 32.87 -22.58 -17.50
CA MET A 590 34.01 -21.74 -17.15
C MET A 590 34.57 -20.99 -18.36
N GLN A 591 34.76 -19.68 -18.23
CA GLN A 591 35.31 -18.84 -19.29
C GLN A 591 36.85 -18.83 -19.24
N GLU A 592 37.47 -19.87 -19.80
CA GLU A 592 38.92 -20.11 -19.79
C GLU A 592 39.75 -18.95 -20.35
N HIS A 593 39.20 -18.20 -21.31
CA HIS A 593 39.87 -17.04 -21.91
C HIS A 593 39.97 -15.83 -20.95
N THR A 594 39.25 -15.84 -19.82
CA THR A 594 39.25 -14.73 -18.86
C THR A 594 40.32 -14.93 -17.80
N LYS A 595 40.99 -13.84 -17.41
CA LYS A 595 42.05 -13.88 -16.38
C LYS A 595 41.61 -14.51 -15.06
N THR A 596 40.34 -14.31 -14.69
CA THR A 596 39.78 -14.84 -13.43
C THR A 596 39.07 -16.18 -13.62
N LYS A 597 39.03 -16.75 -14.83
CA LYS A 597 38.27 -18.00 -15.09
C LYS A 597 36.83 -17.96 -14.55
N LYS A 598 36.15 -16.83 -14.74
CA LYS A 598 34.79 -16.63 -14.24
C LYS A 598 33.81 -17.58 -14.95
N PHE A 599 32.71 -17.94 -14.30
CA PHE A 599 31.64 -18.66 -14.97
C PHE A 599 30.85 -17.74 -15.90
N LYS A 600 30.28 -18.33 -16.95
CA LYS A 600 29.17 -17.71 -17.67
C LYS A 600 28.01 -17.52 -16.70
N SER A 601 27.39 -16.35 -16.77
CA SER A 601 26.25 -15.98 -15.93
C SER A 601 25.15 -17.02 -16.05
N TYR A 602 24.55 -17.41 -14.94
CA TYR A 602 23.37 -18.25 -15.00
C TYR A 602 22.19 -17.43 -15.56
N PRO A 603 21.38 -17.99 -16.47
CA PRO A 603 20.20 -17.30 -16.96
C PRO A 603 19.27 -16.95 -15.79
N THR A 604 18.92 -15.68 -15.68
CA THR A 604 18.00 -15.18 -14.65
C THR A 604 17.10 -14.09 -15.21
N PRO A 605 15.79 -14.12 -14.92
CA PRO A 605 14.88 -13.07 -15.38
C PRO A 605 15.18 -11.73 -14.70
N PHE A 606 15.83 -11.73 -13.53
CA PHE A 606 16.23 -10.54 -12.78
C PHE A 606 17.40 -9.75 -13.42
N SER A 607 17.88 -10.18 -14.60
CA SER A 607 18.90 -9.46 -15.37
C SER A 607 18.35 -8.29 -16.20
N THR A 608 17.02 -8.20 -16.37
CA THR A 608 16.36 -7.14 -17.13
C THR A 608 15.16 -6.61 -16.35
N ARG A 609 14.77 -5.35 -16.58
CA ARG A 609 13.56 -4.77 -15.96
C ARG A 609 12.31 -5.60 -16.26
N ALA A 610 12.06 -5.89 -17.53
CA ALA A 610 10.88 -6.64 -17.96
C ALA A 610 10.86 -8.07 -17.41
N GLY A 611 12.02 -8.74 -17.38
CA GLY A 611 12.16 -10.06 -16.78
C GLY A 611 11.92 -10.05 -15.28
N ALA A 612 12.47 -9.06 -14.55
CA ALA A 612 12.25 -8.91 -13.12
C ALA A 612 10.77 -8.71 -12.78
N SER A 613 10.07 -7.81 -13.50
CA SER A 613 8.62 -7.62 -13.33
C SER A 613 7.85 -8.92 -13.58
N ALA A 614 8.13 -9.64 -14.66
CA ALA A 614 7.45 -10.91 -14.97
C ALA A 614 7.73 -12.00 -13.93
N ALA A 615 8.95 -12.04 -13.38
CA ALA A 615 9.31 -12.97 -12.31
C ALA A 615 8.55 -12.66 -11.02
N PHE A 616 8.43 -11.39 -10.64
CA PHE A 616 7.63 -10.99 -9.48
C PHE A 616 6.16 -11.35 -9.65
N GLU A 617 5.54 -11.03 -10.79
CA GLU A 617 4.15 -11.43 -11.10
C GLU A 617 3.94 -12.94 -10.93
N THR A 618 4.87 -13.75 -11.46
CA THR A 618 4.82 -15.22 -11.34
C THR A 618 4.92 -15.68 -9.87
N LEU A 619 5.80 -15.07 -9.08
CA LEU A 619 5.98 -15.41 -7.66
C LEU A 619 4.77 -14.98 -6.82
N PHE A 620 4.23 -13.79 -7.07
CA PHE A 620 3.08 -13.26 -6.34
C PHE A 620 1.82 -14.04 -6.63
N GLU A 621 1.58 -14.41 -7.89
CA GLU A 621 0.45 -15.27 -8.25
C GLU A 621 0.57 -16.64 -7.57
N ARG A 622 1.76 -17.26 -7.62
CA ARG A 622 1.99 -18.59 -7.04
C ARG A 622 1.78 -18.62 -5.54
N HIS A 623 2.23 -17.59 -4.84
CA HIS A 623 2.20 -17.51 -3.39
C HIS A 623 1.10 -16.57 -2.88
N ARG A 624 0.04 -16.38 -3.68
CA ARG A 624 -1.08 -15.47 -3.35
C ARG A 624 -1.77 -15.78 -2.02
N ASP A 625 -1.74 -17.04 -1.58
CA ASP A 625 -2.37 -17.49 -0.34
C ASP A 625 -1.44 -17.41 0.89
N SER A 626 -0.16 -17.05 0.70
CA SER A 626 0.84 -16.92 1.76
C SER A 626 1.12 -15.45 2.06
N ILE A 627 1.51 -15.10 3.28
CA ILE A 627 2.06 -13.76 3.57
C ILE A 627 3.35 -13.59 2.75
N LEU A 628 3.47 -12.48 2.04
CA LEU A 628 4.64 -12.16 1.23
C LEU A 628 5.45 -11.06 1.91
N ILE A 629 6.75 -11.26 1.99
CA ILE A 629 7.70 -10.21 2.32
C ILE A 629 8.86 -10.21 1.32
N ILE A 630 9.15 -9.04 0.76
CA ILE A 630 10.24 -8.85 -0.19
C ILE A 630 11.20 -7.80 0.36
N SER A 631 12.47 -8.18 0.53
CA SER A 631 13.55 -7.22 0.80
C SER A 631 14.07 -6.69 -0.52
N TYR A 632 13.93 -5.39 -0.75
CA TYR A 632 14.31 -4.76 -2.01
C TYR A 632 14.94 -3.39 -1.80
N SER A 633 16.08 -3.13 -2.47
CA SER A 633 16.79 -1.86 -2.34
C SER A 633 16.08 -0.72 -3.09
N SER A 634 16.07 0.49 -2.51
CA SER A 634 15.44 1.69 -3.09
C SER A 634 15.99 2.15 -4.44
N ASN A 635 17.17 1.65 -4.84
CA ASN A 635 17.83 1.99 -6.11
C ASN A 635 17.61 0.92 -7.20
N SER A 636 16.63 0.04 -6.98
CA SER A 636 16.34 -1.10 -7.84
C SER A 636 15.04 -0.86 -8.60
N GLU A 637 14.92 -1.50 -9.75
CA GLU A 637 13.67 -1.58 -10.51
C GLU A 637 13.14 -3.02 -10.46
N PRO A 638 11.83 -3.27 -10.40
CA PRO A 638 10.72 -2.31 -10.48
C PRO A 638 10.69 -1.29 -9.34
N SER A 639 10.16 -0.10 -9.61
CA SER A 639 10.09 0.99 -8.62
C SER A 639 9.21 0.60 -7.43
N LYS A 640 9.27 1.38 -6.33
CA LYS A 640 8.41 1.18 -5.15
C LYS A 640 6.93 1.16 -5.54
N GLU A 641 6.49 2.09 -6.36
CA GLU A 641 5.11 2.22 -6.81
C GLU A 641 4.71 1.05 -7.72
N GLU A 642 5.60 0.61 -8.60
CA GLU A 642 5.38 -0.57 -9.45
C GLU A 642 5.26 -1.84 -8.62
N MET A 643 6.13 -2.02 -7.62
CA MET A 643 6.10 -3.18 -6.72
C MET A 643 4.80 -3.25 -5.91
N LEU A 644 4.37 -2.12 -5.33
CA LEU A 644 3.09 -2.01 -4.64
C LEU A 644 1.91 -2.30 -5.57
N ALA A 645 1.94 -1.79 -6.80
CA ALA A 645 0.89 -2.04 -7.79
C ALA A 645 0.83 -3.51 -8.20
N MET A 646 1.96 -4.20 -8.36
CA MET A 646 2.00 -5.64 -8.66
C MET A 646 1.48 -6.47 -7.47
N LEU A 647 1.93 -6.19 -6.25
CA LEU A 647 1.46 -6.88 -5.05
C LEU A 647 -0.06 -6.70 -4.86
N GLY A 648 -0.58 -5.48 -5.06
CA GLY A 648 -2.00 -5.16 -4.90
C GLY A 648 -2.94 -5.85 -5.89
N LYS A 649 -2.42 -6.54 -6.90
CA LYS A 649 -3.22 -7.42 -7.78
C LYS A 649 -3.56 -8.75 -7.13
N TYR A 650 -2.70 -9.24 -6.23
CA TYR A 650 -2.79 -10.56 -5.64
C TYR A 650 -3.11 -10.53 -4.14
N LYS A 651 -2.92 -9.38 -3.49
CA LYS A 651 -3.05 -9.18 -2.05
C LYS A 651 -4.05 -8.09 -1.72
N GLU A 652 -4.88 -8.35 -0.70
CA GLU A 652 -5.88 -7.39 -0.23
C GLU A 652 -5.20 -6.23 0.51
N HIS A 653 -4.15 -6.55 1.27
CA HIS A 653 -3.37 -5.58 2.00
C HIS A 653 -1.92 -5.56 1.52
N VAL A 654 -1.36 -4.37 1.28
CA VAL A 654 0.02 -4.18 0.79
C VAL A 654 0.76 -3.06 1.49
N GLU A 655 1.79 -3.35 2.27
CA GLU A 655 2.54 -2.33 3.00
C GLU A 655 3.99 -2.24 2.50
N VAL A 656 4.64 -1.11 2.72
CA VAL A 656 6.10 -1.00 2.53
C VAL A 656 6.73 -0.29 3.71
N VAL A 657 7.65 -0.98 4.37
CA VAL A 657 8.41 -0.46 5.50
C VAL A 657 9.81 -0.06 5.02
N PRO A 658 10.16 1.24 4.98
CA PRO A 658 11.51 1.68 4.66
C PRO A 658 12.43 1.55 5.88
N VAL A 659 13.63 1.03 5.66
CA VAL A 659 14.70 0.96 6.65
C VAL A 659 15.94 1.62 6.08
N ASP A 660 16.44 2.64 6.76
CA ASP A 660 17.69 3.30 6.36
C ASP A 660 18.84 2.29 6.41
N TYR A 661 19.48 2.06 5.25
CA TYR A 661 20.54 1.09 5.10
C TYR A 661 21.77 1.71 4.44
N ARG A 662 22.95 1.24 4.86
CA ARG A 662 24.22 1.67 4.26
C ARG A 662 24.96 0.47 3.71
N TYR A 663 25.04 0.40 2.38
CA TYR A 663 25.85 -0.61 1.72
C TYR A 663 27.33 -0.40 2.00
N SER A 664 28.04 -1.49 2.27
CA SER A 664 29.50 -1.49 2.49
C SER A 664 30.28 -1.07 1.23
N PHE A 665 29.64 -1.10 0.05
CA PHE A 665 30.24 -0.75 -1.24
C PHE A 665 29.40 0.34 -1.93
N GLY A 666 30.06 1.40 -2.41
CA GLY A 666 29.41 2.48 -3.17
C GLY A 666 29.34 2.18 -4.66
N THR A 667 28.30 2.68 -5.33
CA THR A 667 28.19 2.69 -6.79
C THR A 667 29.26 3.60 -7.39
N GLN A 668 30.17 3.06 -8.19
CA GLN A 668 31.23 3.84 -8.83
C GLN A 668 30.74 4.51 -10.12
N ARG A 669 30.54 5.83 -10.10
CA ARG A 669 31.00 6.74 -11.18
C ARG A 669 30.94 8.22 -10.74
N SER A 670 32.09 8.87 -10.94
CA SER A 670 32.41 10.32 -10.86
C SER A 670 32.28 11.06 -9.51
N SER A 671 33.44 11.60 -9.09
CA SER A 671 33.67 12.74 -8.16
C SER A 671 33.01 12.72 -6.77
N ASN A 672 33.84 12.53 -5.73
CA ASN A 672 33.71 13.07 -4.36
C ASN A 672 32.41 12.88 -3.55
N ALA A 673 31.46 12.02 -3.96
CA ALA A 673 30.30 11.68 -3.14
C ALA A 673 30.11 10.16 -3.03
N ASN A 674 30.53 9.57 -1.91
CA ASN A 674 30.14 8.21 -1.52
C ASN A 674 28.62 8.17 -1.22
N ARG A 675 27.78 8.01 -2.25
CA ARG A 675 26.34 7.77 -2.10
C ARG A 675 26.08 6.30 -1.73
N ASN A 676 26.44 5.92 -0.50
CA ASN A 676 26.21 4.56 0.03
C ASN A 676 24.97 4.46 0.92
N LYS A 677 24.28 5.58 1.16
CA LYS A 677 23.02 5.62 1.90
C LYS A 677 21.89 5.31 0.92
N VAL A 678 21.14 4.26 1.21
CA VAL A 678 19.94 3.84 0.50
C VAL A 678 18.86 3.52 1.54
N GLN A 679 17.64 3.26 1.09
CA GLN A 679 16.66 2.60 1.93
C GLN A 679 16.53 1.16 1.45
N GLU A 680 16.54 0.22 2.39
CA GLU A 680 16.01 -1.11 2.12
C GLU A 680 14.50 -1.05 2.37
N TYR A 681 13.71 -1.48 1.39
CA TYR A 681 12.27 -1.60 1.52
C TYR A 681 11.91 -3.03 1.85
N PHE A 682 11.08 -3.21 2.88
CA PHE A 682 10.34 -4.45 3.10
C PHE A 682 8.93 -4.27 2.54
N PHE A 683 8.69 -4.80 1.35
CA PHE A 683 7.35 -4.87 0.77
C PHE A 683 6.61 -6.04 1.36
N LEU A 684 5.39 -5.80 1.83
CA LEU A 684 4.52 -6.75 2.50
C LEU A 684 3.26 -6.92 1.69
N GLY A 685 2.74 -8.14 1.63
CA GLY A 685 1.40 -8.39 1.12
C GLY A 685 0.78 -9.60 1.81
N TRP A 686 -0.41 -9.43 2.38
CA TRP A 686 -1.11 -10.52 3.08
C TRP A 686 -2.53 -10.68 2.56
#